data_AF-A0A8J2WTS8-F1
#
_entry.id   AF-A0A8J2WTS8-F1
#
_cell.length_a   1.000
_cell.length_b   1.000
_cell.length_c   1.000
_cell.angle_alpha   90.00
_cell.angle_beta   90.00
_cell.angle_gamma   90.00
#
_symmetry.space_group_name_H-M   'P 1'
#
loop_
_entity.id
_entity.type
_entity.pdbx_description
1 polymer ?
#
loop_
_entity_poly.entity_id
_entity_poly.type
_entity_poly.pdbx_seq_one_letter_code
_entity_poly.pdbx_strand_id
1 'polypeptide(L)'
;MSSVPGAFAENLRRYAPATRRLREAAQRYVDAAVPGAVATVAALPCREPGCPPVEVAVQVLVAAHPAAFAVRRAPDEVTEAELLAALAAALAAPGARAAAKPAAPPVHLADDALEVRREDVAAVAREVVDATPCVDVHTHLFPAAHGDLMLWGLDALLTYHYLVAEYFMVDDGLSHAAFFALPLAARADRVWDALFVRRTPVSEARVGVLRTLADLGAPGAAMRAARAGDLGPLRAWYAARAPGDHVDAVFRAANVRYVVCTNVPFDAREASRFVDAGCCVDPATGLFRGWRPGDDDAATADGRFRTALRVDALLAGDWATVAAALRARGLDATLGAARLFLSAWARRYGAEYLMASTPGDLRYAAGDAGLEPGWPSATRLVDEVLVPVARDLDLPLALKLGCVRRLAPDLAPCGGGDGLRRVDLRPLARLLTAQPRLKVLATLLGRADQHEACVLAQKFPNLHLYGCWWYCNNPSIIRELTSMRLEMLGTAFTAQHSDCRVLDQLVYKWRHSRAVIAEALAAQYAHLLGAGWTLTRGDVRRDARALLGGAYEAFLAKTLPCDAAPPPPPPPALTCAPVLVNWPPIPATGTTRLPGPVAPPAPGLLDVPRRHYARRRGRASPRWFLLCGRASRRRARSGRTGPRARRTSRRPRPGLPPPATSLAQAA
;
A
#
# COMPACT_ATOMS: atom_id res chain seq x y z
N MET A 1 -37.66 -27.00 28.81
CA MET A 1 -38.11 -26.54 27.47
C MET A 1 -36.86 -26.31 26.63
N SER A 2 -36.33 -27.32 25.94
CA SER A 2 -36.78 -27.90 24.66
C SER A 2 -36.39 -27.07 23.42
N SER A 3 -35.35 -27.54 22.72
CA SER A 3 -35.13 -27.40 21.26
C SER A 3 -35.36 -26.02 20.59
N VAL A 4 -34.41 -25.08 20.71
CA VAL A 4 -34.42 -23.82 19.93
C VAL A 4 -33.10 -23.43 19.18
N PRO A 5 -32.08 -24.30 18.94
CA PRO A 5 -31.07 -23.97 17.92
C PRO A 5 -31.63 -24.02 16.48
N GLY A 6 -32.42 -25.05 16.15
CA GLY A 6 -33.01 -25.24 14.82
C GLY A 6 -34.13 -24.25 14.52
N ALA A 7 -35.12 -24.17 15.41
CA ALA A 7 -36.30 -23.31 15.23
C ALA A 7 -35.95 -21.80 15.19
N PHE A 8 -34.90 -21.35 15.89
CA PHE A 8 -34.45 -19.96 15.77
C PHE A 8 -33.85 -19.67 14.39
N ALA A 9 -33.00 -20.55 13.86
CA ALA A 9 -32.43 -20.40 12.52
C ALA A 9 -33.51 -20.45 11.42
N GLU A 10 -34.57 -21.23 11.63
CA GLU A 10 -35.73 -21.27 10.74
C GLU A 10 -36.57 -19.99 10.82
N ASN A 11 -36.84 -19.49 12.04
CA ASN A 11 -37.51 -18.20 12.23
C ASN A 11 -36.72 -17.02 11.65
N LEU A 12 -35.39 -16.99 11.80
CA LEU A 12 -34.55 -15.98 11.16
C LEU A 12 -34.67 -16.01 9.62
N ARG A 13 -34.75 -17.20 9.01
CA ARG A 13 -35.00 -17.33 7.56
C ARG A 13 -36.41 -16.85 7.19
N ARG A 14 -37.44 -17.26 7.94
CA ARG A 14 -38.84 -16.85 7.75
C ARG A 14 -39.01 -15.33 7.81
N TYR A 15 -38.43 -14.68 8.80
CA TYR A 15 -38.62 -13.25 9.07
C TYR A 15 -37.60 -12.33 8.38
N ALA A 16 -36.62 -12.88 7.64
CA ALA A 16 -35.61 -12.08 6.93
C ALA A 16 -36.19 -11.02 5.97
N PRO A 17 -37.26 -11.29 5.17
CA PRO A 17 -37.84 -10.29 4.29
C PRO A 17 -38.46 -9.10 5.05
N ALA A 18 -39.24 -9.40 6.10
CA ALA A 18 -39.87 -8.38 6.93
C ALA A 18 -38.83 -7.57 7.74
N THR A 19 -37.83 -8.23 8.31
CA THR A 19 -36.71 -7.58 9.02
C THR A 19 -35.92 -6.65 8.08
N ARG A 20 -35.71 -7.04 6.81
CA ARG A 20 -35.07 -6.18 5.80
C ARG A 20 -35.92 -4.93 5.51
N ARG A 21 -37.21 -5.12 5.24
CA ARG A 21 -38.17 -4.02 4.99
C ARG A 21 -38.19 -3.01 6.15
N LEU A 22 -38.27 -3.50 7.39
CA LEU A 22 -38.23 -2.64 8.58
C LEU A 22 -36.89 -1.91 8.74
N ARG A 23 -35.76 -2.57 8.43
CA ARG A 23 -34.43 -1.93 8.41
C ARG A 23 -34.34 -0.80 7.39
N GLU A 24 -34.83 -1.03 6.17
CA GLU A 24 -34.86 -0.01 5.12
C GLU A 24 -35.76 1.17 5.50
N ALA A 25 -36.93 0.91 6.09
CA ALA A 25 -37.82 1.96 6.58
C ALA A 25 -37.19 2.79 7.70
N ALA A 26 -36.57 2.15 8.69
CA ALA A 26 -35.87 2.81 9.77
C ALA A 26 -34.68 3.64 9.26
N GLN A 27 -33.87 3.11 8.33
CA GLN A 27 -32.75 3.85 7.75
C GLN A 27 -33.24 5.07 6.96
N ARG A 28 -34.26 4.94 6.10
CA ARG A 28 -34.86 6.08 5.37
C ARG A 28 -35.34 7.18 6.32
N TYR A 29 -35.94 6.82 7.46
CA TYR A 29 -36.39 7.79 8.45
C TYR A 29 -35.23 8.47 9.16
N VAL A 30 -34.20 7.71 9.55
CA VAL A 30 -33.01 8.27 10.21
C VAL A 30 -32.18 9.15 9.26
N ASP A 31 -32.05 8.78 7.99
CA ASP A 31 -31.38 9.60 6.97
C ASP A 31 -32.03 10.99 6.84
N ALA A 32 -33.37 11.06 6.97
CA ALA A 32 -34.13 12.30 6.93
C ALA A 32 -34.12 13.08 8.27
N ALA A 33 -34.16 12.39 9.40
CA ALA A 33 -34.27 13.00 10.73
C ALA A 33 -32.91 13.39 11.35
N VAL A 34 -31.87 12.58 11.12
CA VAL A 34 -30.52 12.72 11.69
C VAL A 34 -29.48 12.31 10.64
N PRO A 35 -29.11 13.22 9.72
CA PRO A 35 -28.22 12.91 8.60
C PRO A 35 -26.90 12.25 9.03
N GLY A 36 -26.62 11.07 8.49
CA GLY A 36 -25.39 10.29 8.77
C GLY A 36 -25.46 9.34 9.96
N ALA A 37 -26.62 9.20 10.62
CA ALA A 37 -26.84 8.14 11.61
C ALA A 37 -27.27 6.82 10.94
N VAL A 38 -26.96 5.69 11.58
CA VAL A 38 -27.22 4.34 11.04
C VAL A 38 -28.28 3.63 11.87
N ALA A 39 -29.38 3.22 11.23
CA ALA A 39 -30.43 2.41 11.84
C ALA A 39 -30.18 0.92 11.58
N THR A 40 -29.90 0.18 12.65
CA THR A 40 -29.88 -1.28 12.62
C THR A 40 -31.19 -1.82 13.15
N VAL A 41 -31.76 -2.79 12.44
CA VAL A 41 -32.93 -3.56 12.85
C VAL A 41 -32.55 -5.03 12.80
N ALA A 42 -32.67 -5.71 13.94
CA ALA A 42 -32.26 -7.09 14.13
C ALA A 42 -33.40 -7.90 14.77
N ALA A 43 -33.54 -9.14 14.32
CA ALA A 43 -34.50 -10.08 14.89
C ALA A 43 -33.76 -10.94 15.93
N LEU A 44 -34.10 -10.81 17.21
CA LEU A 44 -33.40 -11.43 18.34
C LEU A 44 -34.29 -12.48 19.04
N PRO A 45 -33.70 -13.51 19.68
CA PRO A 45 -34.50 -14.53 20.38
C PRO A 45 -35.02 -13.96 21.69
N CYS A 46 -36.34 -13.79 21.80
CA CYS A 46 -36.97 -13.38 23.06
C CYS A 46 -36.79 -14.49 24.12
N ARG A 47 -36.32 -14.12 25.32
CA ARG A 47 -35.99 -15.07 26.39
C ARG A 47 -37.06 -15.17 27.50
N GLU A 48 -38.17 -14.46 27.36
CA GLU A 48 -39.24 -14.41 28.36
C GLU A 48 -40.34 -15.48 28.11
N PRO A 49 -40.88 -16.12 29.16
CA PRO A 49 -41.96 -17.09 29.01
C PRO A 49 -43.21 -16.49 28.36
N GLY A 50 -43.73 -17.14 27.32
CA GLY A 50 -44.93 -16.70 26.60
C GLY A 50 -44.71 -15.64 25.51
N CYS A 51 -43.47 -15.17 25.34
CA CYS A 51 -43.11 -14.24 24.27
C CYS A 51 -43.08 -14.92 22.89
N PRO A 52 -43.42 -14.23 21.77
CA PRO A 52 -43.14 -14.75 20.43
C PRO A 52 -41.63 -15.07 20.27
N PRO A 53 -41.26 -16.13 19.54
CA PRO A 53 -39.90 -16.69 19.57
C PRO A 53 -38.81 -15.79 18.94
N VAL A 54 -39.21 -14.65 18.37
CA VAL A 54 -38.32 -13.62 17.83
C VAL A 54 -38.94 -12.25 18.13
N GLU A 55 -38.14 -11.32 18.68
CA GLU A 55 -38.48 -9.91 18.87
C GLU A 55 -37.65 -9.01 17.93
N VAL A 56 -38.15 -7.80 17.64
CA VAL A 56 -37.43 -6.82 16.79
C VAL A 56 -36.68 -5.85 17.68
N ALA A 57 -35.35 -5.93 17.72
CA ALA A 57 -34.50 -4.90 18.29
C ALA A 57 -34.15 -3.84 17.24
N VAL A 58 -34.29 -2.58 17.62
CA VAL A 58 -33.91 -1.41 16.82
C VAL A 58 -32.82 -0.67 17.58
N GLN A 59 -31.67 -0.47 16.94
CA GLN A 59 -30.59 0.34 17.47
C GLN A 59 -30.17 1.36 16.42
N VAL A 60 -30.23 2.64 16.79
CA VAL A 60 -29.80 3.75 15.95
C VAL A 60 -28.50 4.32 16.49
N LEU A 61 -27.45 4.17 15.70
CA LEU A 61 -26.13 4.68 15.96
C LEU A 61 -26.05 6.12 15.45
N VAL A 62 -26.38 7.07 16.33
CA VAL A 62 -26.07 8.49 16.14
C VAL A 62 -24.68 8.74 16.70
N ALA A 63 -23.83 9.48 15.98
CA ALA A 63 -22.45 9.79 16.38
C ALA A 63 -22.32 10.50 17.74
N ALA A 64 -23.44 10.96 18.33
CA ALA A 64 -23.50 11.66 19.60
C ALA A 64 -24.19 10.88 20.74
N HIS A 65 -24.77 9.68 20.52
CA HIS A 65 -25.17 8.64 21.50
C HIS A 65 -26.02 7.55 20.80
N PRO A 66 -25.85 6.24 21.06
CA PRO A 66 -26.69 5.20 20.48
C PRO A 66 -28.05 5.07 21.20
N ALA A 67 -29.16 5.16 20.47
CA ALA A 67 -30.49 4.87 20.99
C ALA A 67 -30.86 3.42 20.66
N ALA A 68 -31.31 2.63 21.65
CA ALA A 68 -31.72 1.24 21.44
C ALA A 68 -33.05 0.94 22.14
N PHE A 69 -33.96 0.25 21.44
CA PHE A 69 -35.24 -0.21 21.96
C PHE A 69 -35.66 -1.53 21.30
N ALA A 70 -36.58 -2.27 21.92
CA ALA A 70 -37.09 -3.52 21.39
C ALA A 70 -38.62 -3.49 21.26
N VAL A 71 -39.13 -3.99 20.13
CA VAL A 71 -40.54 -4.21 19.86
C VAL A 71 -40.80 -5.72 19.97
N ARG A 72 -41.55 -6.11 21.00
CA ARG A 72 -41.74 -7.52 21.42
C ARG A 72 -42.81 -8.25 20.60
N ARG A 73 -42.65 -8.23 19.27
CA ARG A 73 -43.53 -8.88 18.29
C ARG A 73 -42.70 -9.49 17.17
N ALA A 74 -43.29 -10.43 16.43
CA ALA A 74 -42.64 -11.02 15.26
C ALA A 74 -42.42 -9.96 14.17
N PRO A 75 -41.32 -10.01 13.38
CA PRO A 75 -41.00 -8.95 12.42
C PRO A 75 -42.02 -8.76 11.28
N ASP A 76 -42.84 -9.77 10.98
CA ASP A 76 -43.96 -9.69 10.02
C ASP A 76 -45.23 -9.05 10.61
N GLU A 77 -45.33 -8.95 11.94
CA GLU A 77 -46.43 -8.28 12.65
C GLU A 77 -46.18 -6.81 12.96
N VAL A 78 -44.92 -6.35 12.93
CA VAL A 78 -44.56 -4.95 13.18
C VAL A 78 -44.80 -4.13 11.92
N THR A 79 -45.68 -3.13 12.01
CA THR A 79 -45.88 -2.19 10.89
C THR A 79 -44.78 -1.14 10.85
N GLU A 80 -44.52 -0.58 9.66
CA GLU A 80 -43.59 0.56 9.52
C GLU A 80 -44.06 1.77 10.34
N ALA A 81 -45.36 2.01 10.44
CA ALA A 81 -45.89 3.13 11.24
C ALA A 81 -45.58 2.99 12.74
N GLU A 82 -45.75 1.80 13.33
CA GLU A 82 -45.39 1.52 14.72
C GLU A 82 -43.88 1.66 14.95
N LEU A 83 -43.06 1.10 14.03
CA LEU A 83 -41.61 1.17 14.09
C LEU A 83 -41.11 2.62 14.08
N LEU A 84 -41.65 3.44 13.16
CA LEU A 84 -41.26 4.84 13.00
C LEU A 84 -41.76 5.72 14.15
N ALA A 85 -42.93 5.42 14.74
CA ALA A 85 -43.41 6.11 15.92
C ALA A 85 -42.53 5.85 17.16
N ALA A 86 -42.15 4.58 17.39
CA ALA A 86 -41.23 4.22 18.47
C ALA A 86 -39.83 4.85 18.28
N LEU A 87 -39.35 4.88 17.05
CA LEU A 87 -38.09 5.51 16.66
C LEU A 87 -38.11 7.04 16.86
N ALA A 88 -39.19 7.72 16.46
CA ALA A 88 -39.38 9.14 16.69
C ALA A 88 -39.34 9.48 18.19
N ALA A 89 -40.02 8.69 19.02
CA ALA A 89 -40.02 8.86 20.46
C ALA A 89 -38.63 8.65 21.08
N ALA A 90 -37.88 7.63 20.62
CA ALA A 90 -36.52 7.35 21.09
C ALA A 90 -35.54 8.49 20.77
N LEU A 91 -35.67 9.14 19.60
CA LEU A 91 -34.85 10.29 19.21
C LEU A 91 -35.24 11.60 19.92
N ALA A 92 -36.46 11.68 20.48
CA ALA A 92 -36.97 12.86 21.17
C ALA A 92 -36.69 12.89 22.69
N ALA A 93 -36.12 11.81 23.26
CA ALA A 93 -35.90 11.69 24.70
C ALA A 93 -34.85 12.69 25.25
N PRO A 94 -35.09 13.31 26.42
CA PRO A 94 -34.19 14.33 26.98
C PRO A 94 -32.86 13.71 27.45
N GLY A 95 -31.78 14.13 26.78
CA GLY A 95 -30.41 13.63 26.94
C GLY A 95 -29.56 13.88 25.68
N ALA A 96 -30.21 14.01 24.52
CA ALA A 96 -29.59 14.17 23.20
C ALA A 96 -28.98 15.57 22.87
N ARG A 97 -28.38 16.27 23.84
CA ARG A 97 -27.75 17.60 23.60
C ARG A 97 -26.40 17.79 24.32
N ALA A 98 -25.30 17.61 23.58
CA ALA A 98 -24.31 18.67 23.31
C ALA A 98 -22.98 18.13 22.72
N ALA A 99 -22.75 18.32 21.41
CA ALA A 99 -21.40 18.45 20.81
C ALA A 99 -21.48 18.80 19.30
N ALA A 100 -22.18 19.88 18.92
CA ALA A 100 -22.19 20.32 17.53
C ALA A 100 -20.93 21.13 17.18
N LYS A 101 -19.99 20.50 16.45
CA LYS A 101 -19.07 21.19 15.53
C LYS A 101 -19.31 20.63 14.12
N PRO A 102 -18.99 21.36 13.04
CA PRO A 102 -19.59 21.08 11.75
C PRO A 102 -19.15 19.70 11.24
N ALA A 103 -20.14 18.87 10.92
CA ALA A 103 -19.95 17.85 9.92
C ALA A 103 -19.43 18.52 8.63
N ALA A 104 -18.68 17.77 7.81
CA ALA A 104 -18.58 18.15 6.40
C ALA A 104 -20.01 18.33 5.86
N PRO A 105 -20.28 19.35 5.03
CA PRO A 105 -21.65 19.66 4.62
C PRO A 105 -22.33 18.41 4.06
N PRO A 106 -23.62 18.20 4.36
CA PRO A 106 -24.34 17.06 3.78
C PRO A 106 -24.16 17.11 2.27
N VAL A 107 -23.91 15.95 1.66
CA VAL A 107 -23.77 15.85 0.20
C VAL A 107 -25.13 16.18 -0.40
N HIS A 108 -25.31 17.46 -0.74
CA HIS A 108 -26.49 17.91 -1.44
C HIS A 108 -26.50 17.23 -2.81
N LEU A 109 -27.55 16.45 -3.11
CA LEU A 109 -27.76 15.89 -4.46
C LEU A 109 -27.79 16.99 -5.54
N ALA A 110 -28.10 18.23 -5.16
CA ALA A 110 -27.97 19.42 -5.99
C ALA A 110 -26.51 19.74 -6.38
N ASP A 111 -25.51 19.46 -5.53
CA ASP A 111 -24.09 19.66 -5.83
C ASP A 111 -23.55 18.56 -6.76
N ASP A 112 -24.08 17.33 -6.72
CA ASP A 112 -23.68 16.26 -7.65
C ASP A 112 -23.99 16.61 -9.10
N ALA A 113 -25.15 17.21 -9.35
CA ALA A 113 -25.64 17.57 -10.68
C ALA A 113 -24.98 18.83 -11.29
N LEU A 114 -24.15 19.56 -10.52
CA LEU A 114 -23.48 20.75 -11.05
C LEU A 114 -22.42 20.37 -12.09
N GLU A 115 -22.55 20.97 -13.27
CA GLU A 115 -21.59 20.85 -14.36
C GLU A 115 -20.25 21.51 -14.01
N VAL A 116 -19.15 20.87 -14.39
CA VAL A 116 -17.78 21.33 -14.16
C VAL A 116 -17.31 22.11 -15.38
N ARG A 117 -17.16 23.43 -15.20
CA ARG A 117 -16.58 24.32 -16.21
C ARG A 117 -15.09 24.02 -16.45
N ARG A 118 -14.62 24.25 -17.68
CA ARG A 118 -13.27 23.88 -18.14
C ARG A 118 -12.15 24.58 -17.38
N GLU A 119 -12.38 25.84 -17.00
CA GLU A 119 -11.49 26.68 -16.21
C GLU A 119 -11.46 26.27 -14.73
N ASP A 120 -12.52 25.66 -14.22
CA ASP A 120 -12.68 25.27 -12.81
C ASP A 120 -12.28 23.79 -12.56
N VAL A 121 -12.09 22.99 -13.62
CA VAL A 121 -11.86 21.54 -13.57
C VAL A 121 -10.70 21.12 -12.65
N ALA A 122 -9.61 21.87 -12.63
CA ALA A 122 -8.45 21.57 -11.78
C ALA A 122 -8.68 21.92 -10.30
N ALA A 123 -9.53 22.91 -10.02
CA ALA A 123 -9.94 23.24 -8.66
C ALA A 123 -10.92 22.19 -8.12
N VAL A 124 -11.95 21.84 -8.91
CA VAL A 124 -12.94 20.80 -8.56
C VAL A 124 -12.28 19.44 -8.36
N ALA A 125 -11.39 19.01 -9.26
CA ALA A 125 -10.68 17.74 -9.11
C ALA A 125 -9.84 17.70 -7.82
N ARG A 126 -9.15 18.80 -7.46
CA ARG A 126 -8.37 18.88 -6.22
C ARG A 126 -9.26 18.85 -4.98
N GLU A 127 -10.30 19.68 -4.95
CA GLU A 127 -11.29 19.74 -3.87
C GLU A 127 -11.90 18.35 -3.59
N VAL A 128 -12.41 17.70 -4.64
CA VAL A 128 -13.06 16.39 -4.55
C VAL A 128 -12.08 15.29 -4.15
N VAL A 129 -10.88 15.25 -4.73
CA VAL A 129 -9.86 14.24 -4.41
C VAL A 129 -9.33 14.42 -2.98
N ASP A 130 -9.17 15.65 -2.48
CA ASP A 130 -8.75 15.89 -1.10
C ASP A 130 -9.87 15.51 -0.09
N ALA A 131 -11.13 15.83 -0.42
CA ALA A 131 -12.29 15.52 0.41
C ALA A 131 -12.65 14.02 0.47
N THR A 132 -12.33 13.24 -0.57
CA THR A 132 -12.74 11.82 -0.67
C THR A 132 -11.95 10.92 0.30
N PRO A 133 -12.58 10.22 1.27
CA PRO A 133 -11.90 9.28 2.14
C PRO A 133 -11.32 8.11 1.33
N CYS A 134 -10.06 7.76 1.56
CA CYS A 134 -9.38 6.68 0.82
C CYS A 134 -9.26 5.39 1.64
N VAL A 135 -9.06 4.27 0.92
CA VAL A 135 -8.57 3.01 1.49
C VAL A 135 -7.10 2.90 1.21
N ASP A 136 -6.29 2.68 2.25
CA ASP A 136 -4.89 2.33 2.05
C ASP A 136 -4.75 0.82 1.90
N VAL A 137 -4.85 0.36 0.66
CA VAL A 137 -4.92 -1.07 0.33
C VAL A 137 -3.66 -1.85 0.71
N HIS A 138 -2.55 -1.20 1.11
CA HIS A 138 -1.35 -1.88 1.58
C HIS A 138 -0.41 -1.02 2.45
N THR A 139 -0.13 -1.49 3.67
CA THR A 139 0.80 -0.88 4.64
C THR A 139 1.58 -1.92 5.45
N HIS A 140 2.59 -1.46 6.19
CA HIS A 140 3.29 -2.20 7.25
C HIS A 140 2.99 -1.59 8.64
N LEU A 141 1.78 -1.06 8.82
CA LEU A 141 1.33 -0.49 10.10
C LEU A 141 0.72 -1.57 11.00
N PHE A 142 0.59 -1.22 12.29
CA PHE A 142 -0.08 -2.02 13.30
C PHE A 142 -0.92 -1.09 14.22
N PRO A 143 -2.02 -1.57 14.81
CA PRO A 143 -2.80 -0.79 15.76
C PRO A 143 -2.02 -0.55 17.07
N ALA A 144 -2.43 0.46 17.83
CA ALA A 144 -1.77 0.83 19.10
C ALA A 144 -1.73 -0.33 20.12
N ALA A 145 -2.72 -1.25 20.07
CA ALA A 145 -2.77 -2.46 20.90
C ALA A 145 -1.56 -3.41 20.70
N HIS A 146 -0.87 -3.34 19.56
CA HIS A 146 0.32 -4.16 19.28
C HIS A 146 1.62 -3.59 19.87
N GLY A 147 1.55 -2.43 20.55
CA GLY A 147 2.66 -1.84 21.28
C GLY A 147 3.90 -1.57 20.41
N ASP A 148 4.98 -2.29 20.66
CA ASP A 148 6.30 -2.13 20.06
C ASP A 148 6.39 -2.50 18.56
N LEU A 149 5.32 -3.05 17.98
CA LEU A 149 5.18 -3.22 16.53
C LEU A 149 4.67 -1.95 15.84
N MET A 150 3.87 -1.12 16.52
CA MET A 150 3.44 0.15 15.96
C MET A 150 4.58 1.16 16.03
N LEU A 151 5.29 1.34 14.92
CA LEU A 151 6.30 2.40 14.80
C LEU A 151 5.60 3.74 14.55
N TRP A 152 5.89 4.74 15.36
CA TRP A 152 5.33 6.09 15.24
C TRP A 152 6.30 7.14 15.82
N GLY A 153 6.04 8.41 15.55
CA GLY A 153 6.78 9.53 16.10
C GLY A 153 8.07 9.92 15.37
N LEU A 154 8.68 11.01 15.85
CA LEU A 154 9.80 11.69 15.19
C LEU A 154 11.01 10.79 14.89
N ASP A 155 11.50 10.06 15.90
CA ASP A 155 12.74 9.28 15.74
C ASP A 155 12.54 8.07 14.82
N ALA A 156 11.34 7.48 14.80
CA ALA A 156 10.95 6.45 13.84
C ALA A 156 10.84 7.02 12.40
N LEU A 157 10.22 8.20 12.24
CA LEU A 157 10.20 8.92 10.95
C LEU A 157 11.61 9.16 10.42
N LEU A 158 12.52 9.70 11.25
CA LEU A 158 13.88 10.06 10.85
C LEU A 158 14.78 8.85 10.61
N THR A 159 14.51 7.71 11.24
CA THR A 159 15.26 6.45 11.02
C THR A 159 14.59 5.49 10.03
N TYR A 160 13.54 5.96 9.33
CA TYR A 160 12.97 5.26 8.19
C TYR A 160 14.03 5.01 7.11
N HIS A 161 14.03 3.81 6.52
CA HIS A 161 15.15 3.33 5.72
C HIS A 161 15.45 4.14 4.44
N TYR A 162 14.50 4.93 3.92
CA TYR A 162 14.81 5.87 2.83
C TYR A 162 15.77 6.95 3.33
N LEU A 163 15.50 7.55 4.49
CA LEU A 163 16.35 8.59 5.08
C LEU A 163 17.68 8.02 5.58
N VAL A 164 17.70 6.77 6.05
CA VAL A 164 18.95 6.08 6.40
C VAL A 164 19.82 5.85 5.14
N ALA A 165 19.23 5.37 4.04
CA ALA A 165 19.95 5.23 2.77
C ALA A 165 20.45 6.60 2.25
N GLU A 166 19.63 7.65 2.33
CA GLU A 166 20.02 9.02 1.96
C GLU A 166 21.12 9.59 2.87
N TYR A 167 21.14 9.25 4.16
CA TYR A 167 22.18 9.64 5.12
C TYR A 167 23.54 9.07 4.71
N PHE A 168 23.62 7.77 4.37
CA PHE A 168 24.87 7.14 3.93
C PHE A 168 25.38 7.62 2.56
N MET A 169 24.59 8.35 1.78
CA MET A 169 25.09 9.05 0.58
C MET A 169 25.92 10.31 0.91
N VAL A 170 25.79 10.87 2.12
CA VAL A 170 26.32 12.21 2.46
C VAL A 170 27.06 12.31 3.80
N ASP A 171 27.13 11.22 4.56
CA ASP A 171 28.03 11.04 5.71
C ASP A 171 29.43 10.63 5.22
N ASP A 172 30.47 11.12 5.90
CA ASP A 172 31.86 11.03 5.48
C ASP A 172 32.76 10.21 6.42
N GLY A 173 32.19 9.45 7.38
CA GLY A 173 33.03 8.65 8.27
C GLY A 173 32.38 7.57 9.15
N LEU A 174 31.05 7.44 9.19
CA LEU A 174 30.38 6.42 10.01
C LEU A 174 30.05 5.16 9.21
N SER A 175 30.55 4.01 9.64
CA SER A 175 30.18 2.72 9.04
C SER A 175 28.74 2.35 9.38
N HIS A 176 28.10 1.53 8.53
CA HIS A 176 26.75 0.99 8.78
C HIS A 176 26.64 0.35 10.18
N ALA A 177 27.60 -0.51 10.55
CA ALA A 177 27.63 -1.14 11.86
C ALA A 177 27.72 -0.12 13.01
N ALA A 178 28.56 0.91 12.87
CA ALA A 178 28.69 1.95 13.89
C ALA A 178 27.43 2.83 14.01
N PHE A 179 26.71 3.07 12.91
CA PHE A 179 25.41 3.74 12.94
C PHE A 179 24.34 2.91 13.65
N PHE A 180 24.20 1.63 13.28
CA PHE A 180 23.16 0.77 13.86
C PHE A 180 23.41 0.41 15.33
N ALA A 181 24.65 0.51 15.81
CA ALA A 181 24.99 0.42 17.23
C ALA A 181 24.56 1.66 18.05
N LEU A 182 24.16 2.78 17.43
CA LEU A 182 23.71 3.97 18.14
C LEU A 182 22.27 3.81 18.68
N PRO A 183 21.96 4.41 19.85
CA PRO A 183 20.58 4.60 20.31
C PRO A 183 19.70 5.28 19.23
N LEU A 184 18.40 4.98 19.23
CA LEU A 184 17.47 5.44 18.18
C LEU A 184 17.47 6.97 18.03
N ALA A 185 17.40 7.71 19.14
CA ALA A 185 17.47 9.17 19.15
C ALA A 185 18.78 9.69 18.53
N ALA A 186 19.93 9.09 18.85
CA ALA A 186 21.23 9.49 18.29
C ALA A 186 21.36 9.18 16.79
N ARG A 187 20.68 8.14 16.29
CA ARG A 187 20.53 7.89 14.85
C ARG A 187 19.67 8.99 14.19
N ALA A 188 18.52 9.31 14.79
CA ALA A 188 17.63 10.36 14.31
C ALA A 188 18.30 11.74 14.29
N ASP A 189 19.09 12.09 15.32
CA ASP A 189 19.86 13.33 15.40
C ASP A 189 20.85 13.44 14.24
N ARG A 190 21.62 12.37 13.97
CA ARG A 190 22.57 12.34 12.84
C ARG A 190 21.89 12.46 11.49
N VAL A 191 20.75 11.78 11.29
CA VAL A 191 19.98 11.90 10.04
C VAL A 191 19.42 13.32 9.89
N TRP A 192 18.89 13.93 10.95
CA TRP A 192 18.36 15.29 10.92
C TRP A 192 19.43 16.34 10.59
N ASP A 193 20.51 16.34 11.36
CA ASP A 193 21.66 17.22 11.17
C ASP A 193 22.25 17.08 9.76
N ALA A 194 22.48 15.85 9.29
CA ALA A 194 22.95 15.60 7.94
C ALA A 194 21.96 16.04 6.85
N LEU A 195 20.68 15.67 6.94
CA LEU A 195 19.76 15.75 5.79
C LEU A 195 18.87 17.00 5.76
N PHE A 196 18.68 17.67 6.90
CA PHE A 196 17.75 18.80 7.06
C PHE A 196 18.45 20.09 7.52
N VAL A 197 19.55 20.00 8.28
CA VAL A 197 20.33 21.17 8.73
C VAL A 197 21.48 21.47 7.77
N ARG A 198 22.38 20.50 7.52
CA ARG A 198 23.56 20.68 6.65
C ARG A 198 23.27 20.60 5.14
N ARG A 199 22.06 20.24 4.74
CA ARG A 199 21.57 20.26 3.35
C ARG A 199 20.09 20.65 3.35
N THR A 200 19.63 21.33 2.31
CA THR A 200 18.20 21.65 2.16
C THR A 200 17.38 20.35 1.98
N PRO A 201 16.31 20.12 2.75
CA PRO A 201 15.54 18.87 2.73
C PRO A 201 14.59 18.77 1.53
N VAL A 202 15.15 18.55 0.33
CA VAL A 202 14.40 18.58 -0.94
C VAL A 202 13.94 17.22 -1.48
N SER A 203 14.40 16.10 -0.91
CA SER A 203 13.93 14.77 -1.36
C SER A 203 12.52 14.48 -0.82
N GLU A 204 11.77 13.64 -1.54
CA GLU A 204 10.39 13.26 -1.21
C GLU A 204 10.25 12.78 0.24
N ALA A 205 11.17 11.94 0.72
CA ALA A 205 11.14 11.44 2.09
C ALA A 205 11.35 12.55 3.15
N ARG A 206 12.22 13.54 2.87
CA ARG A 206 12.48 14.66 3.79
C ARG A 206 11.36 15.68 3.79
N VAL A 207 10.85 16.04 2.60
CA VAL A 207 9.65 16.89 2.45
C VAL A 207 8.48 16.22 3.17
N GLY A 208 8.35 14.89 3.06
CA GLY A 208 7.36 14.09 3.77
C GLY A 208 7.39 14.27 5.29
N VAL A 209 8.56 14.16 5.93
CA VAL A 209 8.71 14.42 7.38
C VAL A 209 8.26 15.83 7.75
N LEU A 210 8.68 16.86 6.99
CA LEU A 210 8.28 18.24 7.27
C LEU A 210 6.76 18.47 7.07
N ARG A 211 6.17 17.84 6.06
CA ARG A 211 4.73 17.91 5.77
C ARG A 211 3.91 17.26 6.89
N THR A 212 4.29 16.05 7.30
CA THR A 212 3.69 15.32 8.42
C THR A 212 3.73 16.14 9.71
N LEU A 213 4.88 16.72 10.06
CA LEU A 213 5.00 17.59 11.24
C LEU A 213 4.07 18.80 11.15
N ALA A 214 4.01 19.48 10.01
CA ALA A 214 3.14 20.63 9.80
C ALA A 214 1.65 20.27 9.91
N ASP A 215 1.22 19.18 9.26
CA ASP A 215 -0.19 18.78 9.20
C ASP A 215 -0.70 18.14 10.51
N LEU A 216 0.18 17.56 11.32
CA LEU A 216 -0.12 17.14 12.69
C LEU A 216 -0.08 18.28 13.72
N GLY A 217 0.24 19.51 13.29
CA GLY A 217 0.23 20.71 14.14
C GLY A 217 1.48 20.90 15.01
N ALA A 218 2.66 20.55 14.52
CA ALA A 218 3.92 20.77 15.25
C ALA A 218 4.10 22.27 15.58
N PRO A 219 4.44 22.65 16.83
CA PRO A 219 4.51 24.05 17.21
C PRO A 219 5.59 24.78 16.43
N GLY A 220 5.28 25.98 15.91
CA GLY A 220 6.24 26.77 15.14
C GLY A 220 7.53 27.10 15.90
N ALA A 221 7.48 27.16 17.24
CA ALA A 221 8.68 27.28 18.07
C ALA A 221 9.56 26.01 18.05
N ALA A 222 8.95 24.82 18.15
CA ALA A 222 9.64 23.55 18.07
C ALA A 222 10.24 23.31 16.67
N MET A 223 9.53 23.68 15.61
CA MET A 223 10.06 23.63 14.24
C MET A 223 11.25 24.59 14.03
N ARG A 224 11.26 25.77 14.67
CA ARG A 224 12.41 26.69 14.65
C ARG A 224 13.61 26.13 15.42
N ALA A 225 13.40 25.53 16.58
CA ALA A 225 14.45 24.84 17.34
C ALA A 225 15.05 23.69 16.55
N ALA A 226 14.21 22.85 15.94
CA ALA A 226 14.63 21.75 15.07
C ALA A 226 15.49 22.24 13.90
N ARG A 227 15.10 23.33 13.22
CA ARG A 227 15.92 23.96 12.16
C ARG A 227 17.29 24.48 12.67
N ALA A 228 17.40 24.81 13.96
CA ALA A 228 18.67 25.18 14.61
C ALA A 228 19.47 23.97 15.13
N GLY A 229 18.98 22.74 14.93
CA GLY A 229 19.64 21.49 15.35
C GLY A 229 19.07 20.85 16.62
N ASP A 230 18.07 21.46 17.27
CA ASP A 230 17.48 20.94 18.51
C ASP A 230 16.14 20.24 18.28
N LEU A 231 16.15 18.90 18.32
CA LEU A 231 14.94 18.07 18.22
C LEU A 231 14.19 17.92 19.56
N GLY A 232 14.74 18.36 20.69
CA GLY A 232 14.17 18.19 22.02
C GLY A 232 12.71 18.67 22.13
N PRO A 233 12.38 19.90 21.68
CA PRO A 233 11.01 20.42 21.69
C PRO A 233 10.02 19.61 20.83
N LEU A 234 10.46 19.01 19.71
CA LEU A 234 9.60 18.13 18.91
C LEU A 234 9.42 16.76 19.58
N ARG A 235 10.47 16.21 20.20
CA ARG A 235 10.37 14.98 20.99
C ARG A 235 9.41 15.15 22.18
N ALA A 236 9.52 16.25 22.92
CA ALA A 236 8.61 16.58 24.02
C ALA A 236 7.15 16.73 23.55
N TRP A 237 6.93 17.37 22.39
CA TRP A 237 5.60 17.48 21.79
C TRP A 237 5.02 16.11 21.38
N TYR A 238 5.83 15.19 20.85
CA TYR A 238 5.39 13.82 20.59
C TYR A 238 5.09 13.04 21.88
N ALA A 239 5.96 13.14 22.89
CA ALA A 239 5.82 12.44 24.16
C ALA A 239 4.57 12.83 24.97
N ALA A 240 3.98 14.00 24.69
CA ALA A 240 2.74 14.45 25.31
C ALA A 240 1.45 13.81 24.74
N ARG A 241 1.55 12.84 23.82
CA ARG A 241 0.41 12.19 23.15
C ARG A 241 0.17 10.77 23.66
N ALA A 242 -1.09 10.40 23.85
CA ALA A 242 -1.45 8.98 23.95
C ALA A 242 -1.35 8.31 22.55
N PRO A 243 -0.92 7.03 22.46
CA PRO A 243 -0.79 6.35 21.18
C PRO A 243 -2.10 6.24 20.39
N GLY A 244 -3.24 6.03 21.07
CA GLY A 244 -4.58 5.99 20.45
C GLY A 244 -4.99 7.33 19.85
N ASP A 245 -4.88 8.42 20.62
CA ASP A 245 -5.17 9.78 20.15
C ASP A 245 -4.30 10.17 18.94
N HIS A 246 -3.05 9.67 18.88
CA HIS A 246 -2.17 9.89 17.75
C HIS A 246 -2.58 9.12 16.50
N VAL A 247 -3.05 7.87 16.63
CA VAL A 247 -3.72 7.14 15.53
C VAL A 247 -4.91 7.94 15.01
N ASP A 248 -5.78 8.43 15.90
CA ASP A 248 -6.96 9.23 15.55
C ASP A 248 -6.59 10.55 14.86
N ALA A 249 -5.50 11.19 15.25
CA ALA A 249 -4.98 12.40 14.61
C ALA A 249 -4.42 12.09 13.20
N VAL A 250 -3.65 11.02 13.06
CA VAL A 250 -3.02 10.61 11.79
C VAL A 250 -4.05 10.18 10.75
N PHE A 251 -5.01 9.32 11.10
CA PHE A 251 -6.06 8.88 10.17
C PHE A 251 -6.93 10.04 9.69
N ARG A 252 -7.26 10.96 10.60
CA ARG A 252 -8.02 12.19 10.30
C ARG A 252 -7.24 13.13 9.38
N ALA A 253 -5.96 13.34 9.63
CA ALA A 253 -5.10 14.20 8.80
C ALA A 253 -4.84 13.61 7.40
N ALA A 254 -4.79 12.28 7.27
CA ALA A 254 -4.63 11.59 5.98
C ALA A 254 -5.94 11.39 5.20
N ASN A 255 -7.10 11.59 5.84
CA ASN A 255 -8.43 11.26 5.33
C ASN A 255 -8.52 9.79 4.87
N VAL A 256 -8.08 8.86 5.73
CA VAL A 256 -8.06 7.41 5.48
C VAL A 256 -9.20 6.75 6.24
N ARG A 257 -9.99 5.90 5.56
CA ARG A 257 -11.09 5.13 6.16
C ARG A 257 -10.58 3.89 6.89
N TYR A 258 -9.71 3.13 6.24
CA TYR A 258 -8.97 2.02 6.82
C TYR A 258 -7.68 1.76 6.05
N VAL A 259 -6.73 1.10 6.71
CA VAL A 259 -5.49 0.57 6.13
C VAL A 259 -5.56 -0.96 6.11
N VAL A 260 -4.89 -1.59 5.16
CA VAL A 260 -4.61 -3.03 5.18
C VAL A 260 -3.17 -3.24 5.61
N CYS A 261 -2.97 -3.98 6.68
CA CYS A 261 -1.69 -4.27 7.32
C CYS A 261 -1.07 -5.52 6.70
N THR A 262 0.26 -5.61 6.73
CA THR A 262 1.00 -6.77 6.23
C THR A 262 1.37 -7.69 7.38
N ASN A 263 0.66 -8.81 7.53
CA ASN A 263 0.79 -9.67 8.71
C ASN A 263 1.54 -10.98 8.43
N VAL A 264 2.63 -11.22 9.15
CA VAL A 264 3.60 -12.28 8.90
C VAL A 264 3.44 -13.43 9.93
N PRO A 265 2.78 -14.55 9.58
CA PRO A 265 2.59 -15.69 10.49
C PRO A 265 3.90 -16.45 10.77
N PHE A 266 4.95 -16.17 10.00
CA PHE A 266 6.29 -16.73 10.12
C PHE A 266 7.21 -15.92 11.05
N ASP A 267 6.82 -14.71 11.43
CA ASP A 267 7.56 -13.89 12.40
C ASP A 267 6.99 -14.18 13.80
N ALA A 268 7.81 -14.77 14.68
CA ALA A 268 7.35 -15.17 16.01
C ALA A 268 6.94 -13.98 16.90
N ARG A 269 7.58 -12.80 16.74
CA ARG A 269 7.26 -11.59 17.50
C ARG A 269 5.91 -11.04 17.05
N GLU A 270 5.65 -11.01 15.74
CA GLU A 270 4.34 -10.60 15.22
C GLU A 270 3.24 -11.60 15.55
N ALA A 271 3.47 -12.89 15.28
CA ALA A 271 2.53 -13.98 15.54
C ALA A 271 2.06 -14.02 17.01
N SER A 272 2.94 -13.67 17.96
CA SER A 272 2.62 -13.59 19.40
C SER A 272 1.58 -12.53 19.77
N ARG A 273 1.25 -11.58 18.88
CA ARG A 273 0.17 -10.59 19.09
C ARG A 273 -1.22 -11.14 18.81
N PHE A 274 -1.31 -12.25 18.07
CA PHE A 274 -2.59 -12.86 17.68
C PHE A 274 -2.84 -14.21 18.34
N VAL A 275 -1.80 -15.00 18.59
CA VAL A 275 -1.95 -16.35 19.14
C VAL A 275 -0.74 -16.71 20.00
N ASP A 276 -1.01 -17.26 21.18
CA ASP A 276 0.01 -17.75 22.09
C ASP A 276 0.98 -18.71 21.39
N ALA A 277 2.25 -18.66 21.78
CA ALA A 277 3.32 -19.41 21.14
C ALA A 277 3.10 -20.94 21.19
N GLY A 278 2.43 -21.45 22.23
CA GLY A 278 2.06 -22.86 22.37
C GLY A 278 0.74 -23.25 21.71
N CYS A 279 0.02 -22.32 21.07
CA CYS A 279 -1.28 -22.62 20.46
C CYS A 279 -1.12 -23.33 19.11
N CYS A 280 -1.49 -24.62 19.08
CA CYS A 280 -1.47 -25.45 17.88
C CYS A 280 -2.71 -25.24 17.00
N VAL A 281 -2.56 -25.54 15.70
CA VAL A 281 -3.70 -25.74 14.80
C VAL A 281 -4.31 -27.12 15.08
N ASP A 282 -5.64 -27.21 15.08
CA ASP A 282 -6.36 -28.48 15.09
C ASP A 282 -6.62 -28.93 13.64
N PRO A 283 -6.04 -30.06 13.19
CA PRO A 283 -6.23 -30.56 11.82
C PRO A 283 -7.68 -30.92 11.48
N ALA A 284 -8.52 -31.23 12.47
CA ALA A 284 -9.92 -31.61 12.23
C ALA A 284 -10.82 -30.41 11.89
N THR A 285 -10.51 -29.23 12.43
CA THR A 285 -11.27 -27.99 12.19
C THR A 285 -10.55 -26.99 11.27
N GLY A 286 -9.23 -27.09 11.13
CA GLY A 286 -8.42 -26.11 10.41
C GLY A 286 -8.42 -24.73 11.10
N LEU A 287 -8.48 -24.72 12.44
CA LEU A 287 -8.52 -23.55 13.31
C LEU A 287 -7.46 -23.67 14.41
N PHE A 288 -7.14 -22.56 15.09
CA PHE A 288 -6.35 -22.60 16.33
C PHE A 288 -7.16 -23.21 17.48
N ARG A 289 -6.54 -24.07 18.28
CA ARG A 289 -7.21 -24.72 19.42
C ARG A 289 -7.70 -23.69 20.43
N GLY A 290 -8.99 -23.75 20.76
CA GLY A 290 -9.62 -22.82 21.69
C GLY A 290 -10.13 -21.51 21.06
N TRP A 291 -9.84 -21.25 19.78
CA TRP A 291 -10.34 -20.08 19.05
C TRP A 291 -11.52 -20.43 18.14
N ARG A 292 -12.48 -19.51 18.00
CA ARG A 292 -13.62 -19.58 17.08
C ARG A 292 -13.70 -18.30 16.24
N PRO A 293 -14.18 -18.38 14.98
CA PRO A 293 -14.49 -17.19 14.20
C PRO A 293 -15.52 -16.31 14.91
N GLY A 294 -15.16 -15.05 15.15
CA GLY A 294 -15.99 -14.08 15.87
C GLY A 294 -15.70 -13.95 17.37
N ASP A 295 -14.69 -14.64 17.90
CA ASP A 295 -14.17 -14.32 19.23
C ASP A 295 -13.55 -12.91 19.23
N ASP A 296 -14.03 -12.02 20.11
CA ASP A 296 -13.55 -10.64 20.23
C ASP A 296 -12.07 -10.61 20.65
N ASP A 297 -11.25 -9.95 19.83
CA ASP A 297 -9.81 -9.86 20.04
C ASP A 297 -9.34 -8.41 20.01
N ALA A 298 -8.70 -7.96 21.09
CA ALA A 298 -8.13 -6.62 21.21
C ALA A 298 -7.06 -6.32 20.15
N ALA A 299 -6.40 -7.34 19.59
CA ALA A 299 -5.45 -7.19 18.48
C ALA A 299 -6.12 -6.77 17.15
N THR A 300 -7.39 -7.14 16.94
CA THR A 300 -8.14 -6.85 15.70
C THR A 300 -9.37 -5.94 15.92
N ALA A 301 -9.61 -5.47 17.14
CA ALA A 301 -10.78 -4.67 17.50
C ALA A 301 -10.87 -3.30 16.80
N ASP A 302 -9.74 -2.67 16.45
CA ASP A 302 -9.75 -1.42 15.67
C ASP A 302 -9.94 -1.74 14.18
N GLY A 303 -11.19 -1.74 13.72
CA GLY A 303 -11.58 -2.01 12.34
C GLY A 303 -11.00 -1.08 11.26
N ARG A 304 -10.22 -0.05 11.65
CA ARG A 304 -9.38 0.74 10.74
C ARG A 304 -8.10 0.03 10.32
N PHE A 305 -7.66 -1.00 11.06
CA PHE A 305 -6.47 -1.81 10.78
C PHE A 305 -6.92 -3.21 10.31
N ARG A 306 -7.24 -3.33 9.03
CA ARG A 306 -7.53 -4.64 8.42
C ARG A 306 -6.23 -5.39 8.17
N THR A 307 -6.29 -6.70 7.95
CA THR A 307 -5.11 -7.57 7.88
C THR A 307 -4.93 -8.18 6.49
N ALA A 308 -3.71 -8.57 6.15
CA ALA A 308 -3.42 -9.39 4.97
C ALA A 308 -2.35 -10.44 5.30
N LEU A 309 -2.56 -11.68 4.87
CA LEU A 309 -1.70 -12.81 5.22
C LEU A 309 -0.46 -12.85 4.33
N ARG A 310 0.70 -12.46 4.87
CA ARG A 310 1.97 -12.45 4.13
C ARG A 310 2.58 -13.84 3.99
N VAL A 311 2.74 -14.30 2.75
CA VAL A 311 3.20 -15.63 2.33
C VAL A 311 4.51 -15.59 1.51
N ASP A 312 5.35 -14.56 1.71
CA ASP A 312 6.68 -14.42 1.06
C ASP A 312 7.48 -15.72 1.07
N ALA A 313 7.52 -16.45 2.19
CA ALA A 313 8.29 -17.69 2.32
C ALA A 313 7.86 -18.79 1.32
N LEU A 314 6.56 -18.89 1.01
CA LEU A 314 6.07 -19.85 0.01
C LEU A 314 6.47 -19.45 -1.41
N LEU A 315 6.25 -18.19 -1.83
CA LEU A 315 6.67 -17.76 -3.17
C LEU A 315 8.18 -17.64 -3.34
N ALA A 316 8.92 -17.51 -2.25
CA ALA A 316 10.38 -17.61 -2.24
C ALA A 316 10.88 -19.05 -2.38
N GLY A 317 10.04 -20.07 -2.16
CA GLY A 317 10.48 -21.47 -2.07
C GLY A 317 11.28 -21.77 -0.80
N ASP A 318 11.17 -20.94 0.24
CA ASP A 318 11.83 -21.13 1.54
C ASP A 318 11.06 -22.15 2.39
N TRP A 319 11.19 -23.42 2.01
CA TRP A 319 10.52 -24.51 2.70
C TRP A 319 11.08 -24.74 4.11
N ALA A 320 12.31 -24.31 4.42
CA ALA A 320 12.87 -24.36 5.76
C ALA A 320 12.06 -23.49 6.74
N THR A 321 11.84 -22.21 6.40
CA THR A 321 11.01 -21.29 7.19
C THR A 321 9.56 -21.78 7.30
N VAL A 322 8.97 -22.26 6.20
CA VAL A 322 7.61 -22.80 6.22
C VAL A 322 7.52 -24.02 7.13
N ALA A 323 8.38 -25.03 6.95
CA ALA A 323 8.38 -26.25 7.75
C ALA A 323 8.66 -25.99 9.25
N ALA A 324 9.48 -25.00 9.59
CA ALA A 324 9.68 -24.58 10.97
C ALA A 324 8.38 -24.01 11.58
N ALA A 325 7.68 -23.12 10.87
CA ALA A 325 6.43 -22.54 11.32
C ALA A 325 5.28 -23.56 11.41
N LEU A 326 5.24 -24.58 10.53
CA LEU A 326 4.31 -25.70 10.63
C LEU A 326 4.52 -26.50 11.92
N ARG A 327 5.76 -26.93 12.19
CA ARG A 327 6.11 -27.70 13.39
C ARG A 327 5.82 -26.91 14.67
N ALA A 328 6.11 -25.61 14.68
CA ALA A 328 5.79 -24.72 15.80
C ALA A 328 4.29 -24.65 16.14
N ARG A 329 3.40 -25.06 15.22
CA ARG A 329 1.94 -25.11 15.41
C ARG A 329 1.38 -26.54 15.46
N GLY A 330 2.24 -27.53 15.69
CA GLY A 330 1.85 -28.94 15.82
C GLY A 330 1.47 -29.61 14.50
N LEU A 331 1.99 -29.13 13.37
CA LEU A 331 1.72 -29.66 12.04
C LEU A 331 2.99 -30.25 11.39
N ASP A 332 2.82 -31.34 10.63
CA ASP A 332 3.89 -31.93 9.84
C ASP A 332 4.36 -31.03 8.69
N ALA A 333 5.58 -31.24 8.21
CA ALA A 333 6.13 -30.50 7.08
C ALA A 333 5.62 -31.02 5.72
N THR A 334 4.32 -30.89 5.46
CA THR A 334 3.66 -31.33 4.21
C THR A 334 2.88 -30.21 3.52
N LEU A 335 2.57 -30.35 2.23
CA LEU A 335 1.75 -29.37 1.49
C LEU A 335 0.31 -29.29 2.03
N GLY A 336 -0.26 -30.41 2.50
CA GLY A 336 -1.57 -30.43 3.15
C GLY A 336 -1.58 -29.66 4.47
N ALA A 337 -0.53 -29.83 5.28
CA ALA A 337 -0.32 -29.04 6.48
C ALA A 337 -0.10 -27.54 6.19
N ALA A 338 0.61 -27.21 5.09
CA ALA A 338 0.76 -25.82 4.65
C ALA A 338 -0.59 -25.17 4.29
N ARG A 339 -1.54 -25.91 3.68
CA ARG A 339 -2.92 -25.42 3.48
C ARG A 339 -3.61 -25.17 4.82
N LEU A 340 -3.58 -26.13 5.74
CA LEU A 340 -4.23 -26.00 7.05
C LEU A 340 -3.69 -24.81 7.85
N PHE A 341 -2.37 -24.62 7.87
CA PHE A 341 -1.70 -23.49 8.53
C PHE A 341 -2.15 -22.15 7.94
N LEU A 342 -2.09 -21.98 6.61
CA LEU A 342 -2.49 -20.72 5.99
C LEU A 342 -3.99 -20.45 6.15
N SER A 343 -4.84 -21.48 6.06
CA SER A 343 -6.28 -21.33 6.30
C SER A 343 -6.61 -20.95 7.75
N ALA A 344 -5.91 -21.54 8.73
CA ALA A 344 -6.07 -21.17 10.14
C ALA A 344 -5.65 -19.71 10.39
N TRP A 345 -4.50 -19.29 9.83
CA TRP A 345 -4.02 -17.91 9.95
C TRP A 345 -4.90 -16.89 9.21
N ALA A 346 -5.34 -17.19 7.99
CA ALA A 346 -6.22 -16.31 7.22
C ALA A 346 -7.53 -16.03 7.97
N ARG A 347 -8.12 -17.08 8.57
CA ARG A 347 -9.29 -16.96 9.44
C ARG A 347 -8.98 -16.19 10.73
N ARG A 348 -7.86 -16.48 11.39
CA ARG A 348 -7.46 -15.83 12.64
C ARG A 348 -7.21 -14.32 12.50
N TYR A 349 -6.67 -13.91 11.36
CA TYR A 349 -6.44 -12.52 10.99
C TYR A 349 -7.71 -11.82 10.48
N GLY A 350 -8.67 -12.55 9.91
CA GLY A 350 -9.74 -11.94 9.09
C GLY A 350 -9.17 -11.31 7.81
N ALA A 351 -8.23 -12.01 7.16
CA ALA A 351 -7.39 -11.44 6.10
C ALA A 351 -8.20 -11.00 4.87
N GLU A 352 -7.94 -9.78 4.38
CA GLU A 352 -8.50 -9.22 3.13
C GLU A 352 -7.96 -9.93 1.87
N TYR A 353 -6.72 -10.39 1.93
CA TYR A 353 -6.05 -11.11 0.85
C TYR A 353 -4.82 -11.87 1.36
N LEU A 354 -4.38 -12.87 0.59
CA LEU A 354 -3.04 -13.45 0.70
C LEU A 354 -2.05 -12.51 0.00
N MET A 355 -0.84 -12.29 0.52
CA MET A 355 0.12 -11.37 -0.12
C MET A 355 1.55 -11.88 -0.13
N ALA A 356 2.30 -11.61 -1.18
CA ALA A 356 3.74 -11.86 -1.19
C ALA A 356 4.52 -10.84 -2.03
N SER A 357 5.70 -10.48 -1.51
CA SER A 357 6.74 -9.80 -2.29
C SER A 357 7.67 -10.85 -2.90
N THR A 358 7.53 -11.10 -4.21
CA THR A 358 8.30 -12.17 -4.87
C THR A 358 9.79 -11.83 -4.90
N PRO A 359 10.71 -12.79 -4.67
CA PRO A 359 12.14 -12.53 -4.81
C PRO A 359 12.51 -12.33 -6.28
N GLY A 360 12.76 -11.09 -6.69
CA GLY A 360 13.19 -10.71 -8.03
C GLY A 360 12.10 -10.78 -9.11
N ASP A 361 11.51 -11.96 -9.29
CA ASP A 361 10.52 -12.33 -10.29
C ASP A 361 9.64 -13.49 -9.79
N LEU A 362 8.42 -13.60 -10.34
CA LEU A 362 7.52 -14.71 -10.04
C LEU A 362 7.98 -15.97 -10.79
N ARG A 363 8.29 -17.05 -10.06
CA ARG A 363 8.53 -18.37 -10.64
C ARG A 363 7.20 -19.12 -10.76
N TYR A 364 6.68 -19.23 -11.99
CA TYR A 364 5.49 -20.01 -12.33
C TYR A 364 5.64 -20.57 -13.75
N ALA A 365 6.02 -21.84 -13.84
CA ALA A 365 6.35 -22.55 -15.08
C ALA A 365 6.32 -24.07 -14.86
N ALA A 366 5.86 -24.82 -15.87
CA ALA A 366 5.88 -26.27 -15.83
C ALA A 366 7.31 -26.81 -15.67
N GLY A 367 7.51 -27.72 -14.72
CA GLY A 367 8.81 -28.37 -14.48
C GLY A 367 9.83 -27.52 -13.73
N ASP A 368 9.43 -26.48 -12.99
CA ASP A 368 10.34 -25.82 -12.05
C ASP A 368 10.71 -26.74 -10.88
N ALA A 369 11.95 -26.64 -10.40
CA ALA A 369 12.43 -27.37 -9.22
C ALA A 369 12.33 -26.53 -7.94
N GLY A 370 12.27 -27.19 -6.79
CA GLY A 370 12.51 -26.57 -5.49
C GLY A 370 13.92 -25.97 -5.40
N LEU A 371 14.14 -25.07 -4.43
CA LEU A 371 15.47 -24.48 -4.23
C LEU A 371 16.51 -25.50 -3.77
N GLU A 372 16.09 -26.50 -3.00
CA GLU A 372 16.92 -27.59 -2.50
C GLU A 372 16.34 -28.95 -2.92
N PRO A 373 17.16 -30.02 -2.97
CA PRO A 373 16.68 -31.38 -3.25
C PRO A 373 15.57 -31.81 -2.28
N GLY A 374 14.45 -32.28 -2.85
CA GLY A 374 13.28 -32.72 -2.08
C GLY A 374 12.33 -31.61 -1.62
N TRP A 375 12.67 -30.33 -1.81
CA TRP A 375 11.75 -29.22 -1.52
C TRP A 375 10.69 -29.07 -2.63
N PRO A 376 9.46 -28.61 -2.31
CA PRO A 376 8.47 -28.29 -3.31
C PRO A 376 8.92 -27.11 -4.19
N SER A 377 8.51 -27.12 -5.47
CA SER A 377 8.77 -26.00 -6.38
C SER A 377 7.84 -24.81 -6.11
N ALA A 378 8.15 -23.65 -6.70
CA ALA A 378 7.30 -22.48 -6.56
C ALA A 378 5.93 -22.70 -7.22
N THR A 379 5.90 -23.34 -8.40
CA THR A 379 4.63 -23.73 -9.05
C THR A 379 3.82 -24.68 -8.16
N ARG A 380 4.44 -25.69 -7.54
CA ARG A 380 3.74 -26.60 -6.60
C ARG A 380 3.19 -25.85 -5.37
N LEU A 381 3.94 -24.91 -4.80
CA LEU A 381 3.46 -24.10 -3.67
C LEU A 381 2.30 -23.17 -4.07
N VAL A 382 2.29 -22.68 -5.31
CA VAL A 382 1.15 -21.93 -5.86
C VAL A 382 -0.06 -22.83 -6.07
N ASP A 383 0.05 -23.85 -6.92
CA ASP A 383 -1.10 -24.67 -7.37
C ASP A 383 -1.61 -25.65 -6.30
N GLU A 384 -0.72 -26.18 -5.45
CA GLU A 384 -1.08 -27.13 -4.39
C GLU A 384 -1.15 -26.50 -2.99
N VAL A 385 -0.97 -25.19 -2.81
CA VAL A 385 -1.21 -24.55 -1.49
C VAL A 385 -1.95 -23.22 -1.63
N LEU A 386 -1.38 -22.22 -2.30
CA LEU A 386 -1.95 -20.87 -2.33
C LEU A 386 -3.27 -20.79 -3.08
N VAL A 387 -3.37 -21.43 -4.25
CA VAL A 387 -4.60 -21.45 -5.07
C VAL A 387 -5.77 -22.15 -4.35
N PRO A 388 -5.59 -23.34 -3.72
CA PRO A 388 -6.60 -23.93 -2.85
C PRO A 388 -7.05 -23.00 -1.72
N VAL A 389 -6.12 -22.48 -0.91
CA VAL A 389 -6.47 -21.60 0.23
C VAL A 389 -7.19 -20.33 -0.24
N ALA A 390 -6.75 -19.73 -1.35
CA ALA A 390 -7.40 -18.57 -1.96
C ALA A 390 -8.83 -18.88 -2.42
N ARG A 391 -9.08 -20.05 -3.02
CA ARG A 391 -10.41 -20.47 -3.48
C ARG A 391 -11.34 -20.84 -2.32
N ASP A 392 -10.85 -21.62 -1.36
CA ASP A 392 -11.64 -22.13 -0.24
C ASP A 392 -12.10 -21.00 0.72
N LEU A 393 -11.44 -19.84 0.66
CA LEU A 393 -11.72 -18.66 1.50
C LEU A 393 -12.14 -17.41 0.68
N ASP A 394 -12.30 -17.51 -0.65
CA ASP A 394 -12.50 -16.39 -1.61
C ASP A 394 -11.52 -15.20 -1.48
N LEU A 395 -10.28 -15.50 -1.08
CA LEU A 395 -9.23 -14.50 -0.91
C LEU A 395 -8.47 -14.24 -2.21
N PRO A 396 -8.24 -12.96 -2.59
CA PRO A 396 -7.29 -12.63 -3.64
C PRO A 396 -5.85 -13.01 -3.26
N LEU A 397 -4.99 -13.12 -4.28
CA LEU A 397 -3.54 -13.18 -4.13
C LEU A 397 -2.90 -11.85 -4.58
N ALA A 398 -2.30 -11.12 -3.66
CA ALA A 398 -1.59 -9.87 -3.91
C ALA A 398 -0.09 -10.11 -4.13
N LEU A 399 0.40 -9.71 -5.30
CA LEU A 399 1.77 -9.90 -5.74
C LEU A 399 2.50 -8.55 -5.86
N LYS A 400 3.66 -8.43 -5.20
CA LYS A 400 4.59 -7.32 -5.39
C LYS A 400 5.83 -7.81 -6.14
N LEU A 401 6.07 -7.30 -7.35
CA LEU A 401 7.06 -7.84 -8.30
C LEU A 401 8.26 -6.90 -8.53
N GLY A 402 9.47 -7.46 -8.70
CA GLY A 402 10.67 -6.72 -9.11
C GLY A 402 11.70 -6.39 -8.03
N CYS A 403 11.49 -6.80 -6.78
CA CYS A 403 12.41 -6.51 -5.67
C CYS A 403 13.61 -7.45 -5.64
N VAL A 404 14.83 -6.92 -5.74
CA VAL A 404 16.08 -7.66 -5.49
C VAL A 404 16.41 -7.53 -4.01
N ARG A 405 16.36 -8.64 -3.26
CA ARG A 405 16.64 -8.64 -1.82
C ARG A 405 18.13 -8.54 -1.53
N ARG A 406 18.52 -7.78 -0.49
CA ARG A 406 19.89 -7.70 0.05
C ARG A 406 20.96 -7.31 -0.99
N LEU A 407 20.65 -6.37 -1.88
CA LEU A 407 21.62 -5.75 -2.81
C LEU A 407 22.76 -5.02 -2.05
N ALA A 408 22.45 -4.40 -0.91
CA ALA A 408 23.40 -3.81 0.02
C ALA A 408 23.17 -4.40 1.43
N PRO A 409 23.77 -5.56 1.77
CA PRO A 409 23.48 -6.31 2.99
C PRO A 409 23.65 -5.50 4.29
N ASP A 410 24.62 -4.58 4.34
CA ASP A 410 24.88 -3.74 5.51
C ASP A 410 23.70 -2.84 5.92
N LEU A 411 22.77 -2.55 5.00
CA LEU A 411 21.54 -1.78 5.24
C LEU A 411 20.34 -2.67 5.65
N ALA A 412 20.55 -3.98 5.82
CA ALA A 412 19.52 -4.90 6.31
C ALA A 412 18.91 -4.50 7.68
N PRO A 413 19.64 -3.94 8.66
CA PRO A 413 19.07 -3.60 9.97
C PRO A 413 17.93 -2.56 9.96
N CYS A 414 17.79 -1.76 8.90
CA CYS A 414 16.61 -0.91 8.67
C CYS A 414 15.69 -1.42 7.54
N GLY A 415 16.07 -2.48 6.82
CA GLY A 415 15.41 -2.92 5.59
C GLY A 415 15.69 -2.02 4.38
N GLY A 416 16.79 -1.24 4.40
CA GLY A 416 17.17 -0.31 3.32
C GLY A 416 18.06 -0.93 2.23
N GLY A 417 18.46 -2.20 2.41
CA GLY A 417 19.44 -2.88 1.57
C GLY A 417 18.91 -3.58 0.34
N ASP A 418 17.63 -3.42 0.00
CA ASP A 418 17.04 -4.00 -1.20
C ASP A 418 17.25 -3.09 -2.43
N GLY A 419 16.94 -3.62 -3.62
CA GLY A 419 17.00 -2.91 -4.88
C GLY A 419 15.92 -3.36 -5.85
N LEU A 420 16.03 -2.96 -7.12
CA LEU A 420 15.04 -3.27 -8.16
C LEU A 420 15.67 -3.97 -9.36
N ARG A 421 14.88 -4.81 -10.03
CA ARG A 421 15.16 -5.34 -11.38
C ARG A 421 13.94 -5.24 -12.27
N ARG A 422 14.17 -5.32 -13.58
CA ARG A 422 13.11 -5.50 -14.58
C ARG A 422 12.43 -6.86 -14.36
N VAL A 423 11.11 -6.89 -14.50
CA VAL A 423 10.26 -8.08 -14.33
C VAL A 423 9.92 -8.71 -15.69
N ASP A 424 9.89 -10.05 -15.74
CA ASP A 424 9.22 -10.80 -16.80
C ASP A 424 7.78 -11.10 -16.36
N LEU A 425 6.78 -10.63 -17.11
CA LEU A 425 5.36 -10.82 -16.77
C LEU A 425 4.75 -12.09 -17.37
N ARG A 426 5.49 -12.88 -18.16
CA ARG A 426 5.00 -14.16 -18.69
C ARG A 426 4.57 -15.16 -17.60
N PRO A 427 5.25 -15.28 -16.43
CA PRO A 427 4.78 -16.10 -15.32
C PRO A 427 3.45 -15.60 -14.72
N LEU A 428 3.27 -14.28 -14.61
CA LEU A 428 2.00 -13.69 -14.14
C LEU A 428 0.87 -13.94 -15.15
N ALA A 429 1.11 -13.74 -16.45
CA ALA A 429 0.16 -14.07 -17.49
C ALA A 429 -0.22 -15.56 -17.48
N ARG A 430 0.75 -16.47 -17.28
CA ARG A 430 0.49 -17.91 -17.10
C ARG A 430 -0.41 -18.20 -15.89
N LEU A 431 -0.14 -17.57 -14.74
CA LEU A 431 -0.96 -17.74 -13.53
C LEU A 431 -2.41 -17.27 -13.76
N LEU A 432 -2.59 -16.09 -14.38
CA LEU A 432 -3.90 -15.52 -14.67
C LEU A 432 -4.70 -16.39 -15.65
N THR A 433 -4.05 -16.96 -16.66
CA THR A 433 -4.65 -17.91 -17.62
C THR A 433 -4.98 -19.26 -16.99
N ALA A 434 -4.09 -19.81 -16.18
CA ALA A 434 -4.29 -21.12 -15.55
C ALA A 434 -5.34 -21.07 -14.42
N GLN A 435 -5.47 -19.93 -13.75
CA GLN A 435 -6.36 -19.73 -12.60
C GLN A 435 -7.35 -18.57 -12.85
N PRO A 436 -8.26 -18.67 -13.84
CA PRO A 436 -9.16 -17.57 -14.23
C PRO A 436 -10.14 -17.14 -13.13
N ARG A 437 -10.35 -18.02 -12.13
CA ARG A 437 -11.16 -17.76 -10.91
C ARG A 437 -10.36 -17.17 -9.74
N LEU A 438 -9.03 -17.06 -9.84
CA LEU A 438 -8.21 -16.43 -8.80
C LEU A 438 -8.16 -14.92 -9.03
N LYS A 439 -8.71 -14.13 -8.10
CA LYS A 439 -8.52 -12.68 -8.04
C LYS A 439 -7.04 -12.38 -7.73
N VAL A 440 -6.35 -11.64 -8.59
CA VAL A 440 -4.95 -11.25 -8.40
C VAL A 440 -4.82 -9.73 -8.30
N LEU A 441 -4.22 -9.25 -7.23
CA LEU A 441 -3.83 -7.85 -7.04
C LEU A 441 -2.35 -7.73 -7.42
N ALA A 442 -1.95 -6.78 -8.25
CA ALA A 442 -0.54 -6.63 -8.63
C ALA A 442 0.00 -5.20 -8.49
N THR A 443 1.23 -5.09 -8.01
CA THR A 443 2.04 -3.88 -8.07
C THR A 443 3.48 -4.22 -8.45
N LEU A 444 4.11 -3.34 -9.22
CA LEU A 444 5.44 -3.57 -9.80
C LEU A 444 6.39 -2.49 -9.32
N LEU A 445 7.65 -2.88 -9.04
CA LEU A 445 8.68 -1.98 -8.55
C LEU A 445 9.37 -1.17 -9.65
N GLY A 446 9.52 -1.76 -10.83
CA GLY A 446 10.17 -1.15 -11.98
C GLY A 446 9.24 -0.16 -12.70
N ARG A 447 9.71 1.07 -12.93
CA ARG A 447 9.03 2.08 -13.77
C ARG A 447 8.78 1.56 -15.20
N ALA A 448 9.77 0.87 -15.76
CA ALA A 448 9.71 0.36 -17.14
C ALA A 448 8.68 -0.77 -17.35
N ASP A 449 8.27 -1.46 -16.28
CA ASP A 449 7.38 -2.63 -16.37
C ASP A 449 5.88 -2.23 -16.30
N GLN A 450 5.59 -0.97 -15.97
CA GLN A 450 4.23 -0.48 -15.70
C GLN A 450 3.33 -0.48 -16.96
N HIS A 451 3.89 -0.13 -18.12
CA HIS A 451 3.14 -0.14 -19.38
C HIS A 451 2.69 -1.57 -19.76
N GLU A 452 3.60 -2.54 -19.66
CA GLU A 452 3.30 -3.96 -19.94
C GLU A 452 2.25 -4.50 -18.95
N ALA A 453 2.33 -4.10 -17.67
CA ALA A 453 1.32 -4.42 -16.67
C ALA A 453 -0.07 -3.82 -17.00
N CYS A 454 -0.14 -2.61 -17.55
CA CYS A 454 -1.40 -2.01 -18.00
C CYS A 454 -2.00 -2.79 -19.18
N VAL A 455 -1.17 -3.17 -20.17
CA VAL A 455 -1.62 -4.04 -21.27
C VAL A 455 -2.15 -5.37 -20.73
N LEU A 456 -1.48 -5.97 -19.75
CA LEU A 456 -1.89 -7.24 -19.14
C LEU A 456 -3.24 -7.10 -18.39
N ALA A 457 -3.44 -6.02 -17.64
CA ALA A 457 -4.70 -5.75 -16.93
C ALA A 457 -5.90 -5.60 -17.87
N GLN A 458 -5.70 -5.08 -19.09
CA GLN A 458 -6.75 -5.05 -20.11
C GLN A 458 -7.17 -6.45 -20.62
N LYS A 459 -6.34 -7.49 -20.48
CA LYS A 459 -6.63 -8.84 -21.02
C LYS A 459 -7.18 -9.79 -19.96
N PHE A 460 -6.87 -9.55 -18.69
CA PHE A 460 -7.20 -10.46 -17.59
C PHE A 460 -8.18 -9.80 -16.61
N PRO A 461 -9.49 -10.13 -16.66
CA PRO A 461 -10.50 -9.55 -15.77
C PRO A 461 -10.31 -9.96 -14.30
N ASN A 462 -9.41 -10.91 -14.04
CA ASN A 462 -8.97 -11.36 -12.73
C ASN A 462 -7.63 -10.72 -12.27
N LEU A 463 -7.13 -9.69 -12.97
CA LEU A 463 -5.99 -8.87 -12.56
C LEU A 463 -6.45 -7.44 -12.22
N HIS A 464 -6.04 -6.92 -11.07
CA HIS A 464 -6.24 -5.52 -10.68
C HIS A 464 -4.91 -4.88 -10.27
N LEU A 465 -4.58 -3.75 -10.90
CA LEU A 465 -3.36 -3.00 -10.58
C LEU A 465 -3.61 -2.04 -9.41
N TYR A 466 -2.66 -1.99 -8.47
CA TYR A 466 -2.72 -1.04 -7.37
C TYR A 466 -1.38 -0.33 -7.12
N GLY A 467 -1.47 0.98 -6.90
CA GLY A 467 -0.43 1.83 -6.34
C GLY A 467 0.85 2.04 -7.15
N CYS A 468 1.73 2.87 -6.57
CA CYS A 468 3.04 3.22 -7.09
C CYS A 468 4.10 2.77 -6.08
N TRP A 469 4.48 1.49 -6.12
CA TRP A 469 5.25 0.85 -5.06
C TRP A 469 6.69 1.39 -4.91
N TRP A 470 7.07 1.67 -3.66
CA TRP A 470 8.44 1.96 -3.20
C TRP A 470 9.22 2.96 -4.08
N TYR A 471 10.11 2.51 -4.97
CA TYR A 471 10.88 3.42 -5.83
C TYR A 471 10.01 4.19 -6.84
N CYS A 472 8.83 3.67 -7.18
CA CYS A 472 7.82 4.39 -7.95
C CYS A 472 7.01 5.42 -7.10
N ASN A 473 7.16 5.43 -5.78
CA ASN A 473 6.44 6.33 -4.86
C ASN A 473 7.11 7.73 -4.77
N ASN A 474 7.30 8.35 -5.92
CA ASN A 474 7.87 9.69 -6.11
C ASN A 474 6.93 10.53 -7.00
N PRO A 475 6.64 11.81 -6.70
CA PRO A 475 5.59 12.58 -7.38
C PRO A 475 5.66 12.63 -8.92
N SER A 476 6.85 12.60 -9.51
CA SER A 476 7.04 12.52 -10.97
C SER A 476 6.60 11.18 -11.57
N ILE A 477 6.92 10.08 -10.88
CA ILE A 477 6.59 8.71 -11.33
C ILE A 477 5.12 8.40 -11.02
N ILE A 478 4.59 8.83 -9.86
CA ILE A 478 3.17 8.70 -9.52
C ILE A 478 2.30 9.35 -10.61
N ARG A 479 2.70 10.53 -11.10
CA ARG A 479 2.00 11.24 -12.18
C ARG A 479 1.96 10.43 -13.46
N GLU A 480 3.13 10.02 -13.94
CA GLU A 480 3.29 9.20 -15.16
C GLU A 480 2.47 7.91 -15.10
N LEU A 481 2.58 7.15 -14.00
CA LEU A 481 1.85 5.90 -13.80
C LEU A 481 0.34 6.10 -13.71
N THR A 482 -0.11 7.19 -13.05
CA THR A 482 -1.54 7.48 -12.91
C THR A 482 -2.14 7.93 -14.25
N SER A 483 -1.47 8.81 -15.00
CA SER A 483 -1.90 9.24 -16.33
C SER A 483 -1.99 8.05 -17.31
N MET A 484 -0.91 7.26 -17.43
CA MET A 484 -0.89 6.06 -18.28
C MET A 484 -1.99 5.05 -17.92
N ARG A 485 -2.25 4.83 -16.62
CA ARG A 485 -3.32 3.92 -16.18
C ARG A 485 -4.71 4.50 -16.46
N LEU A 486 -4.93 5.80 -16.29
CA LEU A 486 -6.19 6.46 -16.68
C LEU A 486 -6.45 6.30 -18.20
N GLU A 487 -5.43 6.55 -19.02
CA GLU A 487 -5.49 6.44 -20.49
C GLU A 487 -5.80 5.01 -20.95
N MET A 488 -5.25 4.00 -20.27
CA MET A 488 -5.35 2.59 -20.69
C MET A 488 -6.46 1.78 -19.99
N LEU A 489 -6.89 2.19 -18.79
CA LEU A 489 -7.76 1.40 -17.90
C LEU A 489 -8.97 2.19 -17.38
N GLY A 490 -9.10 3.48 -17.70
CA GLY A 490 -10.10 4.36 -17.08
C GLY A 490 -9.93 4.40 -15.57
N THR A 491 -11.00 4.19 -14.82
CA THR A 491 -10.99 4.13 -13.34
C THR A 491 -10.89 2.73 -12.76
N ALA A 492 -10.64 1.69 -13.58
CA ALA A 492 -10.57 0.29 -13.17
C ALA A 492 -9.22 -0.13 -12.55
N PHE A 493 -8.65 0.72 -11.69
CA PHE A 493 -7.43 0.46 -10.94
C PHE A 493 -7.41 1.26 -9.63
N THR A 494 -6.54 0.90 -8.69
CA THR A 494 -6.32 1.70 -7.47
C THR A 494 -5.07 2.54 -7.62
N ALA A 495 -5.18 3.86 -7.52
CA ALA A 495 -4.09 4.77 -7.89
C ALA A 495 -2.89 4.71 -6.93
N GLN A 496 -3.13 4.52 -5.63
CA GLN A 496 -2.07 4.55 -4.62
C GLN A 496 -2.24 3.50 -3.50
N HIS A 497 -1.10 3.10 -2.91
CA HIS A 497 -0.98 2.62 -1.52
C HIS A 497 0.21 3.33 -0.87
N SER A 498 0.24 3.50 0.45
CA SER A 498 1.32 4.28 1.08
C SER A 498 2.61 3.50 1.31
N ASP A 499 2.51 2.18 1.53
CA ASP A 499 3.60 1.30 1.98
C ASP A 499 4.21 1.74 3.33
N CYS A 500 3.44 2.48 4.14
CA CYS A 500 3.92 3.08 5.40
C CYS A 500 4.45 2.02 6.37
N ARG A 501 5.63 2.27 6.92
CA ARG A 501 6.22 1.51 8.05
C ARG A 501 6.13 2.25 9.38
N VAL A 502 5.92 3.56 9.33
CA VAL A 502 5.76 4.43 10.50
C VAL A 502 4.44 5.16 10.34
N LEU A 503 3.58 5.10 11.35
CA LEU A 503 2.18 5.58 11.32
C LEU A 503 2.06 7.00 10.73
N ASP A 504 2.87 7.92 11.24
CA ASP A 504 2.95 9.33 10.83
C ASP A 504 3.21 9.57 9.32
N GLN A 505 3.73 8.58 8.60
CA GLN A 505 3.98 8.66 7.16
C GLN A 505 2.68 8.73 6.35
N LEU A 506 1.58 8.18 6.90
CA LEU A 506 0.27 8.12 6.26
C LEU A 506 -0.20 9.52 5.82
N VAL A 507 0.08 10.54 6.66
CA VAL A 507 -0.25 11.94 6.42
C VAL A 507 0.38 12.46 5.12
N TYR A 508 1.71 12.45 4.99
CA TYR A 508 2.36 12.99 3.80
C TYR A 508 2.16 12.10 2.57
N LYS A 509 2.16 10.77 2.73
CA LYS A 509 2.00 9.82 1.63
C LYS A 509 0.68 10.04 0.91
N TRP A 510 -0.43 10.15 1.66
CA TRP A 510 -1.73 10.43 1.06
C TRP A 510 -1.83 11.86 0.55
N ARG A 511 -1.33 12.86 1.29
CA ARG A 511 -1.37 14.25 0.82
C ARG A 511 -0.65 14.46 -0.51
N HIS A 512 0.58 13.97 -0.64
CA HIS A 512 1.38 14.15 -1.85
C HIS A 512 0.76 13.38 -3.03
N SER A 513 0.25 12.17 -2.76
CA SER A 513 -0.39 11.34 -3.79
C SER A 513 -1.71 11.93 -4.28
N ARG A 514 -2.58 12.43 -3.38
CA ARG A 514 -3.85 13.09 -3.71
C ARG A 514 -3.64 14.27 -4.65
N ALA A 515 -2.66 15.14 -4.37
CA ALA A 515 -2.34 16.26 -5.24
C ALA A 515 -1.97 15.81 -6.67
N VAL A 516 -1.17 14.76 -6.80
CA VAL A 516 -0.76 14.22 -8.12
C VAL A 516 -1.90 13.50 -8.84
N ILE A 517 -2.74 12.74 -8.11
CA ILE A 517 -3.93 12.06 -8.66
C ILE A 517 -4.96 13.08 -9.16
N ALA A 518 -5.21 14.14 -8.40
CA ALA A 518 -6.09 15.24 -8.80
C ALA A 518 -5.62 15.92 -10.10
N GLU A 519 -4.31 16.13 -10.24
CA GLU A 519 -3.74 16.73 -11.46
C GLU A 519 -3.81 15.79 -12.67
N ALA A 520 -3.64 14.47 -12.48
CA ALA A 520 -3.82 13.48 -13.55
C ALA A 520 -5.29 13.37 -14.00
N LEU A 521 -6.24 13.38 -13.05
CA LEU A 521 -7.68 13.43 -13.33
C LEU A 521 -8.07 14.72 -14.06
N ALA A 522 -7.64 15.89 -13.56
CA ALA A 522 -7.95 17.18 -14.15
C ALA A 522 -7.50 17.29 -15.62
N ALA A 523 -6.35 16.69 -15.97
CA ALA A 523 -5.90 16.63 -17.36
C ALA A 523 -6.87 15.83 -18.25
N GLN A 524 -7.31 14.64 -17.82
CA GLN A 524 -8.25 13.81 -18.57
C GLN A 524 -9.64 14.47 -18.68
N TYR A 525 -10.12 15.09 -17.60
CA TYR A 525 -11.36 15.87 -17.62
C TYR A 525 -11.30 17.08 -18.55
N ALA A 526 -10.15 17.77 -18.64
CA ALA A 526 -9.96 18.87 -19.59
C ALA A 526 -9.99 18.40 -21.06
N HIS A 527 -9.60 17.14 -21.34
CA HIS A 527 -9.77 16.53 -22.66
C HIS A 527 -11.24 16.22 -22.97
N LEU A 528 -11.99 15.64 -22.00
CA LEU A 528 -13.43 15.38 -22.16
C LEU A 528 -14.23 16.67 -22.41
N LEU A 529 -14.03 17.70 -21.58
CA LEU A 529 -14.65 19.01 -21.76
C LEU A 529 -14.23 19.68 -23.07
N GLY A 530 -12.98 19.49 -23.51
CA GLY A 530 -12.48 19.95 -24.81
C GLY A 530 -13.13 19.24 -26.01
N ALA A 531 -13.66 18.03 -25.83
CA ALA A 531 -14.41 17.27 -26.82
C ALA A 531 -15.93 17.51 -26.78
N GLY A 532 -16.41 18.39 -25.90
CA GLY A 532 -17.84 18.71 -25.73
C GLY A 532 -18.60 17.73 -24.83
N TRP A 533 -17.91 16.90 -24.05
CA TRP A 533 -18.55 16.03 -23.06
C TRP A 533 -18.89 16.80 -21.77
N THR A 534 -20.13 16.71 -21.30
CA THR A 534 -20.56 17.28 -20.01
C THR A 534 -20.02 16.45 -18.85
N LEU A 535 -19.28 17.09 -17.94
CA LEU A 535 -18.78 16.49 -16.71
C LEU A 535 -19.49 17.11 -15.51
N THR A 536 -19.94 16.29 -14.55
CA THR A 536 -20.55 16.78 -13.30
C THR A 536 -19.62 16.61 -12.09
N ARG A 537 -19.87 17.34 -11.00
CA ARG A 537 -19.16 17.12 -9.72
C ARG A 537 -19.41 15.70 -9.18
N GLY A 538 -20.56 15.10 -9.47
CA GLY A 538 -20.87 13.71 -9.15
C GLY A 538 -20.01 12.70 -9.90
N ASP A 539 -19.69 12.95 -11.18
CA ASP A 539 -18.73 12.14 -11.94
C ASP A 539 -17.35 12.16 -11.29
N VAL A 540 -16.83 13.37 -11.00
CA VAL A 540 -15.53 13.55 -10.33
C VAL A 540 -15.51 12.83 -8.98
N ARG A 541 -16.60 12.89 -8.20
CA ARG A 541 -16.73 12.21 -6.90
C ARG A 541 -16.79 10.68 -7.03
N ARG A 542 -17.48 10.15 -8.03
CA ARG A 542 -17.49 8.70 -8.34
C ARG A 542 -16.09 8.21 -8.71
N ASP A 543 -15.42 8.91 -9.60
CA ASP A 543 -14.13 8.49 -10.15
C ASP A 543 -13.01 8.62 -9.12
N ALA A 544 -12.99 9.71 -8.33
CA ALA A 544 -12.08 9.85 -7.19
C ALA A 544 -12.28 8.72 -6.18
N ARG A 545 -13.52 8.35 -5.85
CA ARG A 545 -13.83 7.22 -4.96
C ARG A 545 -13.31 5.89 -5.53
N ALA A 546 -13.43 5.66 -6.84
CA ALA A 546 -12.91 4.46 -7.49
C ALA A 546 -11.38 4.37 -7.32
N LEU A 547 -10.65 5.41 -7.74
CA LEU A 547 -9.18 5.42 -7.71
C LEU A 547 -8.59 5.38 -6.29
N LEU A 548 -9.28 5.96 -5.31
CA LEU A 548 -8.86 6.03 -3.90
C LEU A 548 -9.29 4.80 -3.07
N GLY A 549 -9.72 3.71 -3.70
CA GLY A 549 -9.96 2.42 -3.03
C GLY A 549 -11.24 1.71 -3.45
N GLY A 550 -12.25 2.43 -3.95
CA GLY A 550 -13.52 1.85 -4.36
C GLY A 550 -13.39 0.84 -5.51
N ALA A 551 -12.43 1.02 -6.42
CA ALA A 551 -12.13 0.05 -7.47
C ALA A 551 -11.50 -1.25 -6.92
N TYR A 552 -10.74 -1.16 -5.82
CA TYR A 552 -10.24 -2.33 -5.12
C TYR A 552 -11.37 -3.07 -4.41
N GLU A 553 -12.25 -2.37 -3.67
CA GLU A 553 -13.41 -2.98 -3.02
C GLU A 553 -14.36 -3.63 -4.04
N ALA A 554 -14.61 -2.97 -5.17
CA ALA A 554 -15.38 -3.53 -6.28
C ALA A 554 -14.71 -4.76 -6.90
N PHE A 555 -13.37 -4.80 -6.98
CA PHE A 555 -12.63 -5.97 -7.43
C PHE A 555 -12.64 -7.12 -6.41
N LEU A 556 -12.60 -6.84 -5.11
CA LEU A 556 -12.77 -7.85 -4.06
C LEU A 556 -14.15 -8.52 -4.14
N ALA A 557 -15.20 -7.70 -4.28
CA ALA A 557 -16.59 -8.14 -4.40
C ALA A 557 -16.93 -8.76 -5.79
N LYS A 558 -15.99 -8.75 -6.74
CA LYS A 558 -16.22 -9.24 -8.10
C LYS A 558 -16.29 -10.77 -8.13
N THR A 559 -17.48 -11.30 -8.42
CA THR A 559 -17.64 -12.70 -8.82
C THR A 559 -17.01 -12.90 -10.22
N LEU A 560 -16.02 -13.78 -10.31
CA LEU A 560 -15.44 -14.21 -11.59
C LEU A 560 -16.29 -15.38 -12.15
N PRO A 561 -16.57 -15.43 -13.46
CA PRO A 561 -17.48 -16.41 -14.04
C PRO A 561 -16.99 -17.86 -13.83
N CYS A 562 -17.94 -18.77 -13.65
CA CYS A 562 -17.65 -20.18 -13.40
C CYS A 562 -17.30 -20.96 -14.68
N ASP A 563 -17.88 -20.55 -15.81
CA ASP A 563 -17.92 -21.35 -17.03
C ASP A 563 -17.03 -20.80 -18.15
N ALA A 564 -15.80 -21.28 -18.16
CA ALA A 564 -15.08 -21.59 -19.39
C ALA A 564 -14.20 -22.80 -19.09
N ALA A 565 -14.27 -23.84 -19.94
CA ALA A 565 -13.20 -24.83 -19.97
C ALA A 565 -11.86 -24.08 -20.17
N PRO A 566 -10.75 -24.50 -19.54
CA PRO A 566 -9.47 -23.85 -19.76
C PRO A 566 -9.21 -23.82 -21.28
N PRO A 567 -8.80 -22.65 -21.84
CA PRO A 567 -8.49 -22.59 -23.26
C PRO A 567 -7.45 -23.68 -23.57
N PRO A 568 -7.56 -24.36 -24.73
CA PRO A 568 -6.63 -25.43 -25.08
C PRO A 568 -5.19 -24.89 -24.96
N PRO A 569 -4.24 -25.71 -24.47
CA PRO A 569 -2.87 -25.26 -24.29
C PRO A 569 -2.36 -24.67 -25.60
N PRO A 570 -1.57 -23.57 -25.56
CA PRO A 570 -1.00 -23.02 -26.78
C PRO A 570 -0.24 -24.15 -27.50
N PRO A 571 -0.36 -24.25 -28.84
CA PRO A 571 0.34 -25.28 -29.59
C PRO A 571 1.83 -25.24 -29.24
N PRO A 572 2.52 -26.40 -29.17
CA PRO A 572 3.95 -26.44 -28.90
C PRO A 572 4.65 -25.50 -29.88
N ALA A 573 5.57 -24.69 -29.38
CA ALA A 573 6.15 -23.58 -30.12
C ALA A 573 6.61 -24.02 -31.50
N LEU A 574 5.83 -23.64 -32.52
CA LEU A 574 6.17 -23.88 -33.91
C LEU A 574 7.53 -23.24 -34.15
N THR A 575 8.53 -24.06 -34.44
CA THR A 575 9.83 -23.59 -34.90
C THR A 575 9.58 -22.67 -36.09
N CYS A 576 9.93 -21.40 -35.96
CA CYS A 576 9.61 -20.38 -36.95
C CYS A 576 10.32 -20.65 -38.28
N ALA A 577 9.70 -21.46 -39.14
CA ALA A 577 9.82 -21.27 -40.58
C ALA A 577 9.11 -19.94 -40.92
N PRO A 578 9.74 -19.04 -41.70
CA PRO A 578 9.16 -17.73 -42.00
C PRO A 578 7.97 -17.89 -42.95
N VAL A 579 6.75 -17.83 -42.41
CA VAL A 579 5.53 -17.70 -43.22
C VAL A 579 5.41 -16.25 -43.67
N LEU A 580 5.73 -16.00 -44.94
CA LEU A 580 5.43 -14.73 -45.61
C LEU A 580 3.91 -14.59 -45.76
N VAL A 581 3.31 -13.77 -44.90
CA VAL A 581 1.90 -13.38 -45.03
C VAL A 581 1.78 -12.39 -46.18
N ASN A 582 1.25 -12.86 -47.31
CA ASN A 582 1.11 -12.08 -48.52
C ASN A 582 -0.09 -11.12 -48.38
N TRP A 583 0.16 -9.82 -48.23
CA TRP A 583 -0.89 -8.80 -48.26
C TRP A 583 -1.39 -8.61 -49.70
N PRO A 584 -2.71 -8.50 -49.95
CA PRO A 584 -3.23 -8.16 -51.27
C PRO A 584 -2.82 -6.71 -51.64
N PRO A 585 -2.46 -6.45 -52.92
CA PRO A 585 -1.98 -5.13 -53.33
C PRO A 585 -3.10 -4.08 -53.36
N ILE A 586 -2.78 -2.88 -52.89
CA ILE A 586 -3.62 -1.69 -53.01
C ILE A 586 -3.60 -1.23 -54.48
N PRO A 587 -4.75 -0.93 -55.13
CA PRO A 587 -4.77 -0.45 -56.50
C PRO A 587 -4.22 0.98 -56.59
N ALA A 588 -3.15 1.15 -57.36
CA ALA A 588 -2.50 2.45 -57.55
C ALA A 588 -3.06 3.19 -58.78
N THR A 589 -3.54 4.42 -58.56
CA THR A 589 -3.81 5.41 -59.62
C THR A 589 -2.83 6.58 -59.49
N GLY A 590 -2.31 7.09 -60.61
CA GLY A 590 -1.76 8.45 -60.68
C GLY A 590 -0.28 8.69 -60.33
N THR A 591 0.63 8.19 -61.18
CA THR A 591 1.90 8.85 -61.60
C THR A 591 2.55 9.96 -60.75
N THR A 592 3.80 9.74 -60.32
CA THR A 592 4.97 10.57 -60.72
C THR A 592 6.30 9.86 -60.39
N ARG A 593 7.40 10.25 -61.08
CA ARG A 593 8.67 9.48 -61.13
C ARG A 593 9.65 9.85 -60.00
N LEU A 594 10.43 8.86 -59.53
CA LEU A 594 11.74 9.02 -58.88
C LEU A 594 12.76 8.05 -59.53
N PRO A 595 14.07 8.39 -59.57
CA PRO A 595 15.07 7.62 -60.30
C PRO A 595 15.63 6.43 -59.49
N GLY A 596 16.08 5.39 -60.20
CA GLY A 596 16.51 4.11 -59.64
C GLY A 596 17.93 4.09 -59.02
N PRO A 597 18.28 2.99 -58.31
CA PRO A 597 19.51 2.88 -57.52
C PRO A 597 20.75 2.54 -58.37
N VAL A 598 21.90 3.08 -57.96
CA VAL A 598 23.22 2.78 -58.54
C VAL A 598 23.93 1.70 -57.70
N ALA A 599 24.59 0.76 -58.38
CA ALA A 599 25.29 -0.38 -57.76
C ALA A 599 26.65 0.00 -57.13
N PRO A 600 27.15 -0.76 -56.13
CA PRO A 600 28.43 -0.49 -55.46
C PRO A 600 29.64 -1.13 -56.17
N PRO A 601 30.83 -0.51 -56.14
CA PRO A 601 32.09 -1.12 -56.55
C PRO A 601 32.90 -1.70 -55.38
N ALA A 602 33.81 -2.63 -55.70
CA ALA A 602 34.84 -3.22 -54.82
C ALA A 602 35.98 -3.78 -55.71
N PRO A 603 37.17 -4.16 -55.21
CA PRO A 603 37.86 -3.80 -53.95
C PRO A 603 39.35 -3.39 -54.13
N GLY A 604 40.02 -3.00 -53.03
CA GLY A 604 41.49 -2.91 -52.88
C GLY A 604 41.93 -1.67 -52.07
N LEU A 605 42.99 -1.68 -51.24
CA LEU A 605 43.88 -2.74 -50.73
C LEU A 605 44.65 -2.17 -49.49
N LEU A 606 45.31 -3.02 -48.68
CA LEU A 606 46.35 -2.70 -47.66
C LEU A 606 45.95 -2.14 -46.26
N ASP A 607 45.48 -3.04 -45.38
CA ASP A 607 46.20 -3.62 -44.21
C ASP A 607 46.88 -2.78 -43.07
N VAL A 608 47.29 -3.49 -41.99
CA VAL A 608 48.12 -3.18 -40.79
C VAL A 608 47.51 -2.36 -39.61
N PRO A 609 47.92 -2.57 -38.32
CA PRO A 609 46.96 -3.06 -37.32
C PRO A 609 47.04 -2.46 -35.88
N ARG A 610 46.29 -3.04 -34.93
CA ARG A 610 46.24 -2.73 -33.49
C ARG A 610 47.59 -2.91 -32.75
N ARG A 611 47.91 -2.04 -31.76
CA ARG A 611 48.04 -2.41 -30.31
C ARG A 611 48.60 -1.29 -29.38
N HIS A 612 48.16 -1.40 -28.12
CA HIS A 612 48.81 -1.04 -26.83
C HIS A 612 49.16 0.41 -26.46
N TYR A 613 48.79 0.75 -25.22
CA TYR A 613 49.15 1.97 -24.50
C TYR A 613 50.13 1.61 -23.36
N ALA A 614 51.29 2.25 -23.29
CA ALA A 614 52.23 2.12 -22.17
C ALA A 614 52.94 3.43 -21.83
N ARG A 615 53.11 3.66 -20.53
CA ARG A 615 53.64 4.88 -19.89
C ARG A 615 55.03 5.31 -20.40
N ARG A 616 55.30 6.63 -20.48
CA ARG A 616 56.28 7.32 -19.58
C ARG A 616 56.29 8.86 -19.69
N ARG A 617 56.88 9.44 -18.64
CA ARG A 617 56.97 10.85 -18.22
C ARG A 617 57.72 11.78 -19.19
N GLY A 618 57.36 13.06 -19.22
CA GLY A 618 58.19 14.17 -19.72
C GLY A 618 57.72 15.52 -19.13
N ARG A 619 58.64 16.40 -18.71
CA ARG A 619 58.34 17.73 -18.15
C ARG A 619 58.50 18.81 -19.22
N ALA A 620 57.67 19.86 -19.22
CA ALA A 620 58.09 21.28 -19.25
C ALA A 620 56.89 22.25 -19.40
N SER A 621 57.00 23.43 -18.78
CA SER A 621 56.24 24.67 -19.06
C SER A 621 57.20 25.64 -19.83
N PRO A 622 56.91 26.94 -20.15
CA PRO A 622 55.74 27.77 -19.80
C PRO A 622 55.29 28.89 -20.82
N ARG A 623 54.21 29.60 -20.47
CA ARG A 623 53.92 31.07 -20.67
C ARG A 623 53.54 31.70 -22.04
N TRP A 624 52.85 32.85 -21.86
CA TRP A 624 52.57 34.02 -22.75
C TRP A 624 51.27 33.93 -23.59
N PHE A 625 50.37 34.94 -23.71
CA PHE A 625 50.12 36.25 -23.10
C PHE A 625 48.74 36.77 -23.62
N LEU A 626 48.14 37.76 -22.92
CA LEU A 626 47.34 38.95 -23.31
C LEU A 626 46.58 39.03 -24.70
N LEU A 627 45.46 39.75 -24.94
CA LEU A 627 44.73 40.91 -24.34
C LEU A 627 43.21 40.86 -24.73
N CYS A 628 42.25 41.10 -23.82
CA CYS A 628 41.46 42.34 -23.59
C CYS A 628 40.47 42.85 -24.66
N GLY A 629 39.24 43.16 -24.17
CA GLY A 629 38.22 44.00 -24.81
C GLY A 629 36.90 43.88 -24.03
N ARG A 630 36.76 44.52 -22.84
CA ARG A 630 36.14 45.84 -22.59
C ARG A 630 34.69 45.96 -23.11
N ALA A 631 33.73 46.63 -22.45
CA ALA A 631 33.52 47.20 -21.10
C ALA A 631 32.01 47.63 -21.09
N SER A 632 31.33 48.09 -20.04
CA SER A 632 31.74 48.89 -18.88
C SER A 632 30.56 48.94 -17.85
N ARG A 633 30.81 48.88 -16.53
CA ARG A 633 30.81 50.02 -15.55
C ARG A 633 29.40 50.49 -15.13
N ARG A 634 29.07 50.88 -13.88
CA ARG A 634 29.75 51.14 -12.56
C ARG A 634 28.59 51.20 -11.50
N ARG A 635 28.74 51.30 -10.16
CA ARG A 635 29.81 51.50 -9.14
C ARG A 635 29.25 50.95 -7.79
N ALA A 636 30.01 50.19 -6.99
CA ALA A 636 30.75 50.62 -5.76
C ALA A 636 29.85 50.97 -4.53
N ARG A 637 30.26 50.77 -3.27
CA ARG A 637 31.62 50.92 -2.70
C ARG A 637 31.78 50.30 -1.28
N SER A 638 33.00 49.82 -0.95
CA SER A 638 33.63 49.67 0.40
C SER A 638 32.91 48.87 1.51
N GLY A 639 33.55 48.14 2.45
CA GLY A 639 34.94 47.86 2.86
C GLY A 639 34.89 47.15 4.25
N ARG A 640 35.91 46.56 4.89
CA ARG A 640 37.38 46.51 4.73
C ARG A 640 37.91 45.33 5.62
N THR A 641 39.02 44.68 5.23
CA THR A 641 40.12 44.04 6.06
C THR A 641 39.87 43.69 7.56
N GLY A 642 40.29 42.55 8.15
CA GLY A 642 41.47 41.67 7.96
C GLY A 642 41.80 40.92 9.30
N PRO A 643 42.97 40.27 9.50
CA PRO A 643 43.13 38.83 9.17
C PRO A 643 43.87 37.92 10.20
N ARG A 644 43.98 36.61 9.88
CA ARG A 644 44.96 35.57 10.32
C ARG A 644 44.92 34.99 11.76
N ALA A 645 44.91 33.65 11.85
CA ALA A 645 46.06 32.84 12.31
C ALA A 645 45.89 31.33 11.99
N ARG A 646 47.01 30.61 11.74
CA ARG A 646 47.10 29.14 11.74
C ARG A 646 47.93 28.69 12.95
N ARG A 647 47.68 27.50 13.49
CA ARG A 647 48.70 26.76 14.25
C ARG A 647 48.54 25.24 14.09
N THR A 648 49.68 24.57 14.10
CA THR A 648 49.86 23.12 13.91
C THR A 648 50.64 22.55 15.10
N SER A 649 50.31 21.36 15.57
CA SER A 649 51.20 20.52 16.39
C SER A 649 50.88 19.04 16.18
N ARG A 650 51.85 18.15 16.46
CA ARG A 650 51.83 16.72 16.10
C ARG A 650 52.69 15.92 17.09
N ARG A 651 52.31 14.65 17.36
CA ARG A 651 53.05 13.57 18.10
C ARG A 651 53.07 13.62 19.64
N PRO A 652 53.32 12.48 20.34
CA PRO A 652 53.22 11.05 19.96
C PRO A 652 52.44 10.15 20.98
N ARG A 653 52.32 8.85 20.65
CA ARG A 653 51.83 7.73 21.51
C ARG A 653 52.88 7.30 22.56
N PRO A 654 52.48 6.64 23.67
CA PRO A 654 52.32 5.17 23.75
C PRO A 654 50.83 4.72 23.66
N GLY A 655 50.44 3.44 23.78
CA GLY A 655 51.15 2.16 24.01
C GLY A 655 50.23 0.96 23.70
N LEU A 656 50.54 -0.25 24.21
CA LEU A 656 49.68 -1.46 24.21
C LEU A 656 49.96 -2.34 25.45
N PRO A 657 48.98 -3.15 25.90
CA PRO A 657 49.13 -4.61 25.76
C PRO A 657 47.91 -5.31 25.08
N PRO A 658 48.06 -6.58 24.63
CA PRO A 658 47.11 -7.30 23.75
C PRO A 658 46.03 -8.12 24.53
N PRO A 659 45.06 -8.81 23.84
CA PRO A 659 43.74 -9.09 24.40
C PRO A 659 43.58 -10.45 25.10
N ALA A 660 42.57 -10.53 25.97
CA ALA A 660 42.05 -11.79 26.50
C ALA A 660 40.96 -12.38 25.59
N THR A 661 41.07 -13.68 25.33
CA THR A 661 40.14 -14.50 24.53
C THR A 661 38.98 -15.05 25.36
N SER A 662 37.74 -14.97 24.85
CA SER A 662 36.65 -15.89 25.21
C SER A 662 35.51 -15.88 24.17
N LEU A 663 35.36 -17.00 23.47
CA LEU A 663 34.13 -17.78 23.19
C LEU A 663 32.78 -17.03 23.34
N ALA A 664 31.89 -16.88 22.34
CA ALA A 664 31.35 -17.81 21.33
C ALA A 664 30.31 -18.83 21.84
N GLN A 665 29.02 -18.52 21.65
CA GLN A 665 27.83 -19.40 21.41
C GLN A 665 26.60 -18.47 21.31
N ALA A 666 25.82 -18.45 20.22
CA ALA A 666 24.85 -19.44 19.71
C ALA A 666 23.53 -19.44 20.53
N ALA A 667 22.32 -19.43 19.94
CA ALA A 667 21.92 -19.42 18.52
C ALA A 667 20.62 -18.62 18.33
#